data_AF-A0A511KES9-F1
#
_entry.id   AF-A0A511KES9-F1
#
_cell.length_a   1.000
_cell.length_b   1.000
_cell.length_c   1.000
_cell.angle_alpha   90.00
_cell.angle_beta   90.00
_cell.angle_gamma   90.00
#
_symmetry.space_group_name_H-M   'P 1'
#
loop_
_entity.id
_entity.type
_entity.pdbx_description
1 polymer ?
#
loop_
_entity_poly.entity_id
_entity_poly.type
_entity_poly.pdbx_seq_one_letter_code
_entity_poly.pdbx_strand_id
1 'polypeptide(L)'
;MQTGSSVSVNTAASGAGSAGPTTGLTSPASSEPVSPFASPVPVALDAHTLASAEEGKLPYQPHHAATANGLAINGATGRGGYAKMSDVTDEDGRYARKLAQKHHQENGFAPAGTGEAGKGDWDELLGQARQAGKAWRRTWEKEGWNGVVVKLQRTRLPSLTSARRSLTSSSSRLPPLRSLVSVIPPRRRITLLVTFALISLLLLFSRSSSGAPGHGLIRRGRYTTARKTHDLLTLQTRALVPAGYPSSANKAKVVESVSNPFGFISLIDPYSGNIFNPSVLSLPDAAGAGWQYLLVARGEEKFEVIQGEDTRWESVVGCFLLPLKRAYLGLPYLARESELTTLNLPAQRKVEYLRCHNPTFDQFIGPEDPRLFFTNDGQPLLIYSQTGRMPNVCRALFIIDARMVIPGLDKALKRAGYDPPIVFREQTDLIREGATNIEKNWAGMLGENDELFFHVSLVPQQIYKYVPNLTLRPLDPLAPSHNCLTELLGPDMNRVHLHHATPLIRATMCKRGECVPDVHNTVLFGIIHVKYHPLPYLHYVRHVVTWNVTSPYEYLSVSKPLTYSGTNQADPIFTVSMAWQSPSDRHGLGLNHGFLDDTVLISFGVGDYGSAYTDVLAYDLLTDHQLCAGVGGTSLWGRRRSNTSPA
;
A
#
# COMPACT_ATOMS: atom_id res chain seq x y z
N MET A 1 -14.22 53.51 -44.63
CA MET A 1 -12.82 53.94 -44.78
C MET A 1 -11.95 52.81 -44.24
N GLN A 2 -11.08 52.16 -45.03
CA GLN A 2 -9.81 52.66 -45.61
C GLN A 2 -8.76 52.93 -44.51
N THR A 3 -7.50 52.45 -44.57
CA THR A 3 -6.71 51.66 -45.56
C THR A 3 -5.72 50.75 -44.80
N GLY A 4 -4.99 49.75 -45.32
CA GLY A 4 -4.06 49.72 -46.48
C GLY A 4 -2.67 50.30 -46.09
N SER A 5 -1.50 49.74 -46.44
CA SER A 5 -1.18 48.62 -47.34
C SER A 5 0.27 48.05 -47.18
N SER A 6 0.42 46.71 -47.29
CA SER A 6 1.38 45.84 -48.04
C SER A 6 2.86 46.21 -48.42
N VAL A 7 3.51 45.26 -49.15
CA VAL A 7 4.86 45.25 -49.83
C VAL A 7 6.00 44.71 -48.92
N SER A 8 6.90 43.78 -49.30
CA SER A 8 7.00 42.73 -50.36
C SER A 8 8.05 41.68 -49.91
N VAL A 9 7.90 40.36 -50.06
CA VAL A 9 7.99 39.48 -51.25
C VAL A 9 9.32 39.55 -52.02
N ASN A 10 10.00 38.40 -52.19
CA ASN A 10 10.91 38.14 -53.31
C ASN A 10 10.96 36.64 -53.68
N THR A 11 10.75 36.34 -54.97
CA THR A 11 10.83 35.04 -55.66
C THR A 11 12.19 34.91 -56.37
N ALA A 12 12.64 33.81 -57.00
CA ALA A 12 12.38 32.35 -56.96
C ALA A 12 13.49 31.67 -57.81
N ALA A 13 13.61 30.34 -57.80
CA ALA A 13 14.24 29.57 -58.89
C ALA A 13 13.84 28.08 -58.84
N SER A 14 13.82 27.42 -60.00
CA SER A 14 13.47 26.01 -60.18
C SER A 14 14.64 25.19 -60.76
N GLY A 15 14.63 23.88 -60.52
CA GLY A 15 15.57 22.95 -61.16
C GLY A 15 15.07 21.51 -61.06
N ALA A 16 14.86 20.85 -62.19
CA ALA A 16 14.47 19.44 -62.28
C ALA A 16 15.54 18.65 -63.04
N GLY A 17 15.71 17.36 -62.72
CA GLY A 17 16.65 16.47 -63.40
C GLY A 17 16.38 15.01 -63.07
N SER A 18 16.41 14.14 -64.08
CA SER A 18 15.97 12.74 -63.99
C SER A 18 16.84 11.81 -64.84
N ALA A 19 17.44 10.78 -64.22
CA ALA A 19 17.88 9.54 -64.89
C ALA A 19 18.33 8.48 -63.85
N GLY A 20 18.13 7.19 -64.17
CA GLY A 20 18.90 6.05 -63.63
C GLY A 20 19.85 5.51 -64.72
N PRO A 21 20.16 4.19 -64.80
CA PRO A 21 19.78 3.07 -63.93
C PRO A 21 20.98 2.13 -63.58
N THR A 22 20.75 0.80 -63.48
CA THR A 22 21.68 -0.37 -63.38
C THR A 22 22.08 -0.89 -61.97
N THR A 23 22.37 -2.18 -61.72
CA THR A 23 21.79 -3.51 -62.13
C THR A 23 22.40 -4.66 -61.27
N GLY A 24 21.68 -5.79 -61.09
CA GLY A 24 22.19 -7.09 -60.59
C GLY A 24 21.58 -7.52 -59.24
N LEU A 25 20.81 -8.62 -59.10
CA LEU A 25 21.11 -10.07 -59.27
C LEU A 25 22.06 -10.60 -58.16
N THR A 26 21.78 -11.70 -57.45
CA THR A 26 21.05 -12.94 -57.83
C THR A 26 20.16 -13.55 -56.71
N SER A 27 19.23 -14.44 -57.12
CA SER A 27 18.49 -15.40 -56.27
C SER A 27 19.10 -16.82 -56.38
N PRO A 28 18.62 -17.85 -55.63
CA PRO A 28 17.31 -18.51 -55.82
C PRO A 28 16.50 -18.54 -54.47
N ALA A 29 15.51 -19.37 -54.16
CA ALA A 29 14.99 -20.62 -54.75
C ALA A 29 13.47 -20.87 -54.44
N SER A 30 13.03 -22.12 -54.60
CA SER A 30 11.66 -22.68 -54.45
C SER A 30 11.40 -23.26 -53.04
N SER A 31 10.19 -23.70 -52.64
CA SER A 31 9.00 -24.10 -53.42
C SER A 31 7.64 -23.87 -52.73
N GLU A 32 6.62 -23.60 -53.56
CA GLU A 32 5.16 -23.66 -53.31
C GLU A 32 4.61 -25.11 -53.32
N PRO A 33 3.29 -25.41 -53.20
CA PRO A 33 2.06 -24.57 -53.20
C PRO A 33 1.26 -24.67 -51.86
N VAL A 34 -0.03 -24.32 -51.65
CA VAL A 34 -1.23 -24.11 -52.52
C VAL A 34 -2.21 -23.08 -51.90
N SER A 35 -3.35 -22.83 -52.57
CA SER A 35 -4.53 -22.03 -52.17
C SER A 35 -5.82 -22.79 -52.60
N PRO A 36 -7.03 -22.23 -52.88
CA PRO A 36 -7.61 -20.87 -52.75
C PRO A 36 -8.88 -20.88 -51.84
N PHE A 37 -9.88 -19.96 -51.79
CA PHE A 37 -10.24 -18.63 -52.34
C PHE A 37 -10.75 -17.77 -51.14
N ALA A 38 -10.84 -16.43 -51.10
CA ALA A 38 -11.15 -15.32 -52.03
C ALA A 38 -12.64 -14.89 -52.10
N SER A 39 -12.89 -13.59 -51.86
CA SER A 39 -14.18 -12.84 -51.87
C SER A 39 -14.56 -12.37 -53.32
N PRO A 40 -15.63 -11.58 -53.63
CA PRO A 40 -16.11 -10.36 -52.91
C PRO A 40 -17.64 -10.00 -52.95
N VAL A 41 -17.92 -8.82 -52.37
CA VAL A 41 -19.12 -7.94 -52.32
C VAL A 41 -19.33 -7.17 -53.66
N PRO A 42 -20.45 -6.47 -54.03
CA PRO A 42 -21.74 -6.12 -53.38
C PRO A 42 -23.03 -6.43 -54.20
N VAL A 43 -24.23 -5.99 -53.75
CA VAL A 43 -25.26 -5.18 -54.49
C VAL A 43 -26.50 -4.92 -53.59
N ALA A 44 -27.30 -3.87 -53.89
CA ALA A 44 -28.60 -3.58 -53.25
C ALA A 44 -29.59 -2.94 -54.24
N LEU A 45 -30.92 -3.20 -54.10
CA LEU A 45 -32.07 -2.42 -54.61
C LEU A 45 -33.43 -3.10 -54.25
N ASP A 46 -34.40 -2.30 -53.79
CA ASP A 46 -35.85 -2.18 -54.14
C ASP A 46 -36.72 -3.37 -54.67
N ALA A 47 -38.06 -3.43 -54.52
CA ALA A 47 -39.05 -2.74 -53.66
C ALA A 47 -40.51 -3.29 -53.90
N HIS A 48 -41.51 -2.69 -53.24
CA HIS A 48 -42.94 -2.49 -53.62
C HIS A 48 -44.09 -3.50 -53.30
N THR A 49 -45.14 -2.95 -52.65
CA THR A 49 -46.61 -3.28 -52.69
C THR A 49 -47.11 -4.64 -52.16
N LEU A 50 -48.25 -4.82 -51.48
CA LEU A 50 -49.46 -4.04 -51.05
C LEU A 50 -49.96 -4.69 -49.70
N ALA A 51 -50.81 -4.17 -48.80
CA ALA A 51 -51.53 -2.91 -48.51
C ALA A 51 -51.89 -2.92 -46.97
N SER A 52 -52.86 -2.24 -46.33
CA SER A 52 -53.99 -1.36 -46.72
C SER A 52 -54.52 -0.52 -45.51
N ALA A 53 -55.70 0.09 -45.69
CA ALA A 53 -56.61 0.80 -44.77
C ALA A 53 -56.82 0.22 -43.35
N GLU A 54 -57.29 0.93 -42.30
CA GLU A 54 -57.39 2.35 -41.80
C GLU A 54 -58.30 2.29 -40.53
N GLU A 55 -58.47 3.24 -39.58
CA GLU A 55 -57.96 4.58 -39.20
C GLU A 55 -58.14 4.69 -37.64
N GLY A 56 -57.83 5.75 -36.90
CA GLY A 56 -57.35 7.09 -37.27
C GLY A 56 -57.13 8.05 -36.07
N LYS A 57 -56.31 9.07 -36.33
CA LYS A 57 -56.16 10.43 -35.71
C LYS A 57 -56.65 10.65 -34.24
N LEU A 58 -55.81 10.95 -33.23
CA LEU A 58 -54.97 12.15 -32.99
C LEU A 58 -55.72 13.51 -33.13
N PRO A 59 -55.34 14.62 -32.41
CA PRO A 59 -54.66 14.74 -31.10
C PRO A 59 -55.15 15.95 -30.22
N TYR A 60 -54.32 16.31 -29.21
CA TYR A 60 -54.04 17.68 -28.68
C TYR A 60 -54.45 18.03 -27.22
N GLN A 61 -53.89 19.15 -26.72
CA GLN A 61 -53.69 19.56 -25.31
C GLN A 61 -54.59 20.79 -24.90
N PRO A 62 -54.33 21.58 -23.83
CA PRO A 62 -54.02 21.31 -22.39
C PRO A 62 -54.96 22.11 -21.41
N HIS A 63 -54.51 22.32 -20.16
CA HIS A 63 -54.80 23.45 -19.21
C HIS A 63 -55.86 23.34 -18.08
N HIS A 64 -55.42 23.82 -16.89
CA HIS A 64 -56.19 24.37 -15.74
C HIS A 64 -57.20 23.48 -14.96
N ALA A 65 -57.52 23.69 -13.67
CA ALA A 65 -56.84 24.37 -12.55
C ALA A 65 -57.53 24.06 -11.18
N ALA A 66 -56.87 24.44 -10.09
CA ALA A 66 -57.44 24.91 -8.80
C ALA A 66 -57.91 23.96 -7.67
N THR A 67 -57.59 24.42 -6.43
CA THR A 67 -58.33 24.34 -5.14
C THR A 67 -58.52 23.03 -4.33
N ALA A 68 -57.74 22.96 -3.24
CA ALA A 68 -58.17 23.00 -1.82
C ALA A 68 -58.67 21.72 -1.06
N ASN A 69 -57.99 21.50 0.09
CA ASN A 69 -58.47 21.06 1.41
C ASN A 69 -59.49 19.89 1.55
N GLY A 70 -59.07 18.79 2.20
CA GLY A 70 -59.98 17.76 2.74
C GLY A 70 -59.29 16.70 3.62
N LEU A 71 -59.87 16.37 4.79
CA LEU A 71 -59.27 15.46 5.79
C LEU A 71 -59.50 13.95 5.53
N ALA A 72 -58.39 13.20 5.52
CA ALA A 72 -58.12 11.98 6.33
C ALA A 72 -58.91 10.64 6.17
N ILE A 73 -58.27 9.58 6.73
CA ILE A 73 -58.78 8.26 7.18
C ILE A 73 -58.70 7.03 6.21
N ASN A 74 -57.74 6.14 6.54
CA ASN A 74 -57.66 4.67 6.38
C ASN A 74 -57.61 3.95 5.00
N GLY A 75 -56.90 2.80 5.00
CA GLY A 75 -56.66 1.87 3.86
C GLY A 75 -55.15 1.81 3.53
N ALA A 76 -54.39 0.72 3.72
CA ALA A 76 -54.51 -0.64 3.14
C ALA A 76 -54.52 -0.61 1.59
N THR A 77 -53.62 -1.28 0.85
CA THR A 77 -52.52 -2.22 1.21
C THR A 77 -51.52 -2.31 0.05
N GLY A 78 -50.26 -2.68 0.32
CA GLY A 78 -49.34 -3.17 -0.73
C GLY A 78 -47.99 -2.45 -0.84
N ARG A 79 -46.94 -3.11 -0.33
CA ARG A 79 -45.54 -2.95 -0.82
C ARG A 79 -44.92 -4.33 -0.93
N GLY A 80 -44.24 -4.59 -2.04
CA GLY A 80 -43.48 -5.83 -2.24
C GLY A 80 -42.32 -5.93 -1.25
N GLY A 81 -42.01 -7.14 -0.79
CA GLY A 81 -40.91 -7.39 0.13
C GLY A 81 -39.56 -7.39 -0.58
N TYR A 82 -38.62 -6.56 -0.12
CA TYR A 82 -37.21 -6.85 -0.27
C TYR A 82 -36.80 -7.81 0.85
N ALA A 83 -36.31 -9.00 0.49
CA ALA A 83 -35.84 -9.98 1.45
C ALA A 83 -34.54 -9.49 2.11
N LYS A 84 -34.59 -9.19 3.41
CA LYS A 84 -33.36 -9.10 4.22
C LYS A 84 -32.82 -10.50 4.46
N MET A 85 -31.56 -10.73 4.13
CA MET A 85 -30.80 -11.87 4.64
C MET A 85 -29.58 -11.32 5.37
N SER A 86 -29.68 -11.27 6.71
CA SER A 86 -28.67 -10.64 7.57
C SER A 86 -28.64 -11.32 8.94
N ASP A 87 -28.07 -12.53 8.97
CA ASP A 87 -27.86 -13.33 10.18
C ASP A 87 -26.55 -14.14 10.08
N VAL A 88 -26.11 -14.69 11.22
CA VAL A 88 -24.90 -15.53 11.40
C VAL A 88 -23.54 -14.80 11.32
N THR A 89 -23.10 -14.22 12.45
CA THR A 89 -21.68 -13.97 12.75
C THR A 89 -21.37 -14.18 14.25
N ASP A 90 -21.08 -15.41 14.70
CA ASP A 90 -20.54 -15.66 16.07
C ASP A 90 -19.75 -17.00 16.25
N GLU A 91 -19.17 -17.60 15.21
CA GLU A 91 -18.46 -18.91 15.38
C GLU A 91 -16.93 -18.79 15.50
N ASP A 92 -16.29 -17.90 14.74
CA ASP A 92 -14.82 -17.81 14.64
C ASP A 92 -14.10 -17.62 15.99
N GLY A 93 -14.72 -16.88 16.92
CA GLY A 93 -14.16 -16.61 18.25
C GLY A 93 -13.99 -17.86 19.13
N ARG A 94 -14.65 -18.98 18.80
CA ARG A 94 -14.58 -20.24 19.57
C ARG A 94 -13.59 -21.25 19.00
N TYR A 95 -13.32 -21.25 17.69
CA TYR A 95 -12.47 -22.28 17.07
C TYR A 95 -10.99 -22.14 17.45
N ALA A 96 -10.48 -20.90 17.51
CA ALA A 96 -9.08 -20.59 17.82
C ALA A 96 -8.60 -21.15 19.17
N ARG A 97 -9.48 -21.33 20.17
CA ARG A 97 -9.11 -21.87 21.49
C ARG A 97 -8.87 -23.38 21.50
N LYS A 98 -9.40 -24.15 20.54
CA LYS A 98 -9.26 -25.61 20.51
C LYS A 98 -7.94 -26.11 19.88
N LEU A 99 -7.31 -25.34 18.99
CA LEU A 99 -6.02 -25.75 18.39
C LEU A 99 -4.84 -25.61 19.35
N ALA A 100 -4.89 -24.64 20.27
CA ALA A 100 -3.77 -24.32 21.18
C ALA A 100 -3.40 -25.41 22.20
N GLN A 101 -4.18 -26.50 22.32
CA GLN A 101 -3.95 -27.59 23.28
C GLN A 101 -3.46 -28.91 22.64
N LYS A 102 -3.23 -28.99 21.31
CA LYS A 102 -3.03 -30.28 20.61
C LYS A 102 -1.66 -30.50 19.95
N HIS A 103 -0.60 -29.83 20.40
CA HIS A 103 0.77 -30.05 19.89
C HIS A 103 1.80 -30.27 21.02
N HIS A 104 1.83 -31.48 21.58
CA HIS A 104 2.93 -31.95 22.44
C HIS A 104 3.10 -33.49 22.39
N GLN A 105 3.33 -34.02 21.18
CA GLN A 105 3.85 -35.37 20.82
C GLN A 105 4.12 -35.31 19.30
N GLU A 106 5.11 -35.99 18.69
CA GLU A 106 6.00 -37.07 19.16
C GLU A 106 7.37 -37.06 18.38
N ASN A 107 8.24 -38.06 18.60
CA ASN A 107 9.57 -38.22 17.95
C ASN A 107 9.44 -38.86 16.53
N GLY A 108 10.43 -38.95 15.62
CA GLY A 108 11.85 -38.57 15.63
C GLY A 108 12.80 -39.78 15.35
N PHE A 109 13.34 -39.95 14.13
CA PHE A 109 14.28 -41.05 13.78
C PHE A 109 15.22 -40.79 12.57
N ALA A 110 16.34 -41.52 12.52
CA ALA A 110 17.38 -41.70 11.48
C ALA A 110 18.20 -42.98 11.84
N PRO A 111 19.22 -43.52 11.10
CA PRO A 111 20.04 -42.94 10.00
C PRO A 111 20.48 -43.97 8.89
N ALA A 112 21.70 -43.78 8.34
CA ALA A 112 22.56 -44.66 7.50
C ALA A 112 22.57 -44.40 5.97
N GLY A 113 23.70 -44.58 5.24
CA GLY A 113 25.09 -44.73 5.72
C GLY A 113 26.10 -45.36 4.73
N THR A 114 26.94 -44.55 4.07
CA THR A 114 28.06 -44.97 3.18
C THR A 114 29.17 -43.88 3.13
N GLY A 115 30.42 -44.15 2.72
CA GLY A 115 31.02 -45.47 2.44
C GLY A 115 32.47 -45.52 1.92
N GLU A 116 32.95 -44.55 1.13
CA GLU A 116 34.12 -44.74 0.24
C GLU A 116 35.37 -43.89 0.58
N ALA A 117 36.58 -44.43 0.36
CA ALA A 117 37.85 -43.89 0.87
C ALA A 117 38.86 -43.52 -0.24
N GLY A 118 39.76 -42.57 0.07
CA GLY A 118 40.78 -42.04 -0.86
C GLY A 118 40.81 -40.52 -0.98
N LYS A 119 39.75 -39.86 -0.48
CA LYS A 119 39.57 -38.39 -0.51
C LYS A 119 39.79 -37.71 0.86
N GLY A 120 40.12 -38.51 1.87
CA GLY A 120 39.98 -38.19 3.29
C GLY A 120 40.69 -36.91 3.74
N ASP A 121 41.98 -36.76 3.49
CA ASP A 121 42.81 -35.70 4.09
C ASP A 121 42.33 -34.28 3.74
N TRP A 122 41.94 -34.04 2.48
CA TRP A 122 41.39 -32.74 2.04
C TRP A 122 39.93 -32.53 2.44
N ASP A 123 39.08 -33.55 2.38
CA ASP A 123 37.69 -33.44 2.83
C ASP A 123 37.58 -33.40 4.37
N GLU A 124 38.56 -33.91 5.11
CA GLU A 124 38.72 -33.71 6.55
C GLU A 124 39.20 -32.28 6.85
N LEU A 125 40.22 -31.76 6.17
CA LEU A 125 40.66 -30.37 6.36
C LEU A 125 39.53 -29.38 6.01
N LEU A 126 38.79 -29.62 4.94
CA LEU A 126 37.55 -28.88 4.61
C LEU A 126 36.43 -29.15 5.63
N GLY A 127 36.34 -30.34 6.20
CA GLY A 127 35.40 -30.71 7.26
C GLY A 127 35.66 -29.94 8.56
N GLN A 128 36.91 -29.93 9.02
CA GLN A 128 37.40 -29.14 10.14
C GLN A 128 37.22 -27.63 9.88
N ALA A 129 37.54 -27.14 8.68
CA ALA A 129 37.29 -25.75 8.29
C ALA A 129 35.79 -25.39 8.26
N ARG A 130 34.92 -26.30 7.81
CA ARG A 130 33.45 -26.13 7.85
C ARG A 130 32.89 -26.23 9.26
N GLN A 131 33.44 -27.08 10.14
CA GLN A 131 33.06 -27.13 11.55
C GLN A 131 33.52 -25.89 12.31
N ALA A 132 34.76 -25.43 12.08
CA ALA A 132 35.25 -24.15 12.57
C ALA A 132 34.38 -22.99 12.07
N GLY A 133 34.09 -22.93 10.77
CA GLY A 133 33.19 -21.93 10.18
C GLY A 133 31.78 -21.96 10.79
N LYS A 134 31.19 -23.14 11.03
CA LYS A 134 29.91 -23.28 11.74
C LYS A 134 30.01 -22.86 13.21
N ALA A 135 31.09 -23.20 13.90
CA ALA A 135 31.32 -22.81 15.30
C ALA A 135 31.57 -21.29 15.44
N TRP A 136 32.28 -20.68 14.51
CA TRP A 136 32.54 -19.24 14.43
C TRP A 136 31.26 -18.48 14.04
N ARG A 137 30.50 -18.97 13.05
CA ARG A 137 29.15 -18.45 12.74
C ARG A 137 28.25 -18.47 13.96
N ARG A 138 28.13 -19.61 14.68
CA ARG A 138 27.37 -19.70 15.93
C ARG A 138 27.88 -18.76 17.03
N THR A 139 29.19 -18.49 17.07
CA THR A 139 29.78 -17.54 18.04
C THR A 139 29.42 -16.10 17.64
N TRP A 140 29.48 -15.76 16.36
CA TRP A 140 29.07 -14.46 15.82
C TRP A 140 27.56 -14.21 16.00
N GLU A 141 26.72 -15.20 15.70
CA GLU A 141 25.25 -15.13 15.83
C GLU A 141 24.80 -14.96 17.29
N LYS A 142 25.56 -15.50 18.26
CA LYS A 142 25.20 -15.51 19.69
C LYS A 142 25.91 -14.43 20.51
N GLU A 143 27.17 -14.13 20.20
CA GLU A 143 28.11 -13.34 21.02
C GLU A 143 28.80 -12.21 20.22
N GLY A 144 28.42 -12.03 18.95
CA GLY A 144 28.91 -10.97 18.07
C GLY A 144 30.40 -11.04 17.77
N TRP A 145 30.95 -9.91 17.32
CA TRP A 145 32.39 -9.77 17.04
C TRP A 145 33.26 -10.01 18.28
N ASN A 146 32.81 -9.56 19.45
CA ASN A 146 33.55 -9.69 20.70
C ASN A 146 33.68 -11.15 21.16
N GLY A 147 32.63 -11.97 20.98
CA GLY A 147 32.72 -13.42 21.19
C GLY A 147 33.74 -14.07 20.25
N VAL A 148 33.74 -13.69 18.96
CA VAL A 148 34.73 -14.19 17.98
C VAL A 148 36.16 -13.80 18.39
N VAL A 149 36.41 -12.54 18.79
CA VAL A 149 37.73 -12.06 19.24
C VAL A 149 38.20 -12.78 20.51
N VAL A 150 37.34 -12.92 21.53
CA VAL A 150 37.68 -13.65 22.78
C VAL A 150 37.96 -15.13 22.50
N LYS A 151 37.27 -15.73 21.52
CA LYS A 151 37.50 -17.11 21.10
C LYS A 151 38.83 -17.27 20.36
N LEU A 152 39.16 -16.34 19.45
CA LEU A 152 40.45 -16.23 18.76
C LEU A 152 41.63 -16.12 19.74
N GLN A 153 41.47 -15.30 20.79
CA GLN A 153 42.48 -15.13 21.86
C GLN A 153 42.64 -16.38 22.76
N ARG A 154 41.67 -17.30 22.77
CA ARG A 154 41.68 -18.52 23.60
C ARG A 154 42.03 -19.79 22.81
N THR A 155 41.89 -19.81 21.49
CA THR A 155 42.35 -20.92 20.64
C THR A 155 43.88 -20.92 20.50
N ARG A 156 44.58 -21.61 21.41
CA ARG A 156 45.99 -21.94 21.23
C ARG A 156 46.16 -22.97 20.11
N LEU A 157 47.07 -22.69 19.17
CA LEU A 157 47.50 -23.65 18.15
C LEU A 157 48.24 -24.83 18.79
N PRO A 158 47.93 -26.09 18.44
CA PRO A 158 48.71 -27.25 18.85
C PRO A 158 50.13 -27.23 18.25
N SER A 159 51.13 -27.65 19.03
CA SER A 159 52.52 -27.73 18.60
C SER A 159 52.82 -29.01 17.81
N LEU A 160 53.30 -28.86 16.58
CA LEU A 160 53.80 -29.98 15.75
C LEU A 160 55.17 -30.48 16.26
N THR A 161 55.18 -31.50 17.12
CA THR A 161 56.42 -32.11 17.64
C THR A 161 56.33 -33.64 17.78
N SER A 162 56.49 -34.38 16.68
CA SER A 162 56.53 -35.86 16.73
C SER A 162 57.28 -36.57 15.57
N ALA A 163 58.37 -36.00 15.01
CA ALA A 163 59.13 -36.70 13.95
C ALA A 163 60.63 -36.32 13.78
N ARG A 164 61.50 -36.68 14.75
CA ARG A 164 62.80 -37.38 14.50
C ARG A 164 63.64 -37.60 15.77
N ARG A 165 64.25 -38.79 15.89
CA ARG A 165 65.41 -39.05 16.76
C ARG A 165 66.70 -38.88 15.94
N SER A 166 67.82 -38.57 16.61
CA SER A 166 69.23 -38.66 16.15
C SER A 166 69.58 -38.02 14.79
N LEU A 167 70.50 -37.05 14.69
CA LEU A 167 71.89 -37.11 15.18
C LEU A 167 72.49 -35.71 15.49
N THR A 168 73.34 -35.68 16.52
CA THR A 168 74.51 -34.79 16.76
C THR A 168 74.59 -33.35 16.21
N SER A 169 74.67 -32.41 17.17
CA SER A 169 75.65 -31.29 17.26
C SER A 169 75.36 -29.88 16.68
N SER A 170 75.85 -28.89 17.45
CA SER A 170 76.07 -27.46 17.12
C SER A 170 74.87 -26.50 16.95
N SER A 171 74.79 -25.57 17.90
CA SER A 171 74.63 -24.11 17.75
C SER A 171 73.54 -23.45 16.89
N SER A 172 72.79 -22.58 17.57
CA SER A 172 72.31 -21.24 17.14
C SER A 172 70.91 -21.03 16.49
N ARG A 173 70.20 -20.07 17.11
CA ARG A 173 69.30 -19.03 16.57
C ARG A 173 68.34 -19.37 15.41
N LEU A 174 67.04 -19.30 15.70
CA LEU A 174 65.95 -19.29 14.70
C LEU A 174 66.04 -18.07 13.74
N PRO A 175 65.73 -18.23 12.44
CA PRO A 175 65.78 -17.15 11.44
C PRO A 175 64.50 -16.28 11.41
N PRO A 176 64.58 -15.04 10.89
CA PRO A 176 63.42 -14.14 10.79
C PRO A 176 62.46 -14.47 9.63
N LEU A 177 61.26 -13.89 9.70
CA LEU A 177 60.05 -14.08 8.85
C LEU A 177 60.20 -14.00 7.30
N ARG A 178 61.38 -13.79 6.74
CA ARG A 178 61.58 -13.65 5.28
C ARG A 178 61.37 -14.95 4.48
N SER A 179 61.43 -16.13 5.09
CA SER A 179 61.29 -17.42 4.40
C SER A 179 59.86 -17.78 3.99
N LEU A 180 58.82 -17.14 4.54
CA LEU A 180 57.42 -17.40 4.17
C LEU A 180 56.97 -16.75 2.84
N VAL A 181 57.71 -15.75 2.35
CA VAL A 181 57.33 -14.97 1.16
C VAL A 181 57.90 -15.56 -0.14
N SER A 182 58.98 -16.37 -0.06
CA SER A 182 59.65 -16.95 -1.23
C SER A 182 58.76 -17.95 -2.00
N VAL A 183 57.93 -18.72 -1.29
CA VAL A 183 57.08 -19.81 -1.85
C VAL A 183 55.93 -19.27 -2.72
N ILE A 184 55.53 -18.01 -2.55
CA ILE A 184 54.38 -17.43 -3.27
C ILE A 184 54.81 -16.96 -4.67
N PRO A 185 54.18 -17.43 -5.77
CA PRO A 185 54.50 -16.99 -7.13
C PRO A 185 54.31 -15.47 -7.33
N PRO A 186 55.18 -14.78 -8.11
CA PRO A 186 55.20 -13.32 -8.19
C PRO A 186 53.84 -12.70 -8.60
N ARG A 187 53.12 -13.32 -9.54
CA ARG A 187 51.78 -12.86 -9.96
C ARG A 187 50.74 -12.82 -8.82
N ARG A 188 50.88 -13.66 -7.78
CA ARG A 188 49.98 -13.68 -6.61
C ARG A 188 50.43 -12.77 -5.47
N ARG A 189 51.69 -12.32 -5.45
CA ARG A 189 52.19 -11.34 -4.46
C ARG A 189 51.51 -9.99 -4.62
N ILE A 190 51.28 -9.55 -5.86
CA ILE A 190 50.53 -8.32 -6.15
C ILE A 190 49.10 -8.45 -5.65
N THR A 191 48.41 -9.55 -5.93
CA THR A 191 47.03 -9.78 -5.44
C THR A 191 46.94 -9.73 -3.92
N LEU A 192 47.89 -10.35 -3.21
CA LEU A 192 47.95 -10.32 -1.74
C LEU A 192 48.25 -8.91 -1.20
N LEU A 193 49.15 -8.16 -1.82
CA LEU A 193 49.44 -6.77 -1.41
C LEU A 193 48.23 -5.86 -1.65
N VAL A 194 47.52 -6.02 -2.78
CA VAL A 194 46.31 -5.25 -3.11
C VAL A 194 45.15 -5.58 -2.16
N THR A 195 44.92 -6.86 -1.82
CA THR A 195 43.89 -7.21 -0.82
C THR A 195 44.27 -6.76 0.58
N PHE A 196 45.53 -6.87 0.99
CA PHE A 196 45.98 -6.36 2.29
C PHE A 196 45.84 -4.84 2.36
N ALA A 197 46.19 -4.12 1.29
CA ALA A 197 46.00 -2.67 1.20
C ALA A 197 44.51 -2.28 1.26
N LEU A 198 43.63 -2.96 0.52
CA LEU A 198 42.17 -2.73 0.57
C LEU A 198 41.58 -3.01 1.96
N ILE A 199 42.02 -4.08 2.64
CA ILE A 199 41.61 -4.40 4.01
C ILE A 199 42.11 -3.32 4.98
N SER A 200 43.36 -2.88 4.85
CA SER A 200 43.90 -1.76 5.65
C SER A 200 43.15 -0.46 5.40
N LEU A 201 42.78 -0.16 4.16
CA LEU A 201 42.01 1.03 3.79
C LEU A 201 40.60 0.98 4.41
N LEU A 202 39.92 -0.16 4.30
CA LEU A 202 38.61 -0.39 4.92
C LEU A 202 38.66 -0.24 6.44
N LEU A 203 39.71 -0.74 7.10
CA LEU A 203 39.91 -0.60 8.54
C LEU A 203 40.25 0.84 8.98
N LEU A 204 40.91 1.62 8.12
CA LEU A 204 41.23 3.03 8.39
C LEU A 204 40.02 3.95 8.17
N PHE A 205 39.17 3.66 7.18
CA PHE A 205 37.95 4.44 6.91
C PHE A 205 36.72 3.95 7.68
N SER A 206 36.73 2.74 8.25
CA SER A 206 35.72 2.31 9.23
C SER A 206 35.90 3.08 10.55
N ARG A 207 35.32 4.27 10.65
CA ARG A 207 35.28 5.07 11.89
C ARG A 207 34.71 4.23 13.05
N SER A 208 35.58 3.90 13.99
CA SER A 208 35.21 3.20 15.23
C SER A 208 34.27 4.07 16.08
N SER A 209 32.97 3.75 16.03
CA SER A 209 32.02 4.15 17.07
C SER A 209 32.29 3.28 18.31
N SER A 210 33.20 3.73 19.17
CA SER A 210 33.69 2.98 20.33
C SER A 210 32.69 2.97 21.50
N GLY A 211 31.54 2.32 21.30
CA GLY A 211 30.58 1.96 22.35
C GLY A 211 30.74 0.52 22.82
N ALA A 212 30.85 0.29 24.13
CA ALA A 212 31.00 -1.04 24.73
C ALA A 212 29.74 -1.92 24.54
N PRO A 213 29.88 -3.27 24.49
CA PRO A 213 28.79 -4.19 24.14
C PRO A 213 27.75 -4.37 25.27
N GLY A 214 26.82 -3.43 25.39
CA GLY A 214 25.63 -3.57 26.24
C GLY A 214 24.46 -4.20 25.49
N HIS A 215 24.11 -5.46 25.82
CA HIS A 215 22.86 -6.08 25.37
C HIS A 215 21.65 -5.29 25.92
N GLY A 216 21.04 -4.47 25.05
CA GLY A 216 19.91 -3.60 25.39
C GLY A 216 19.85 -2.27 24.62
N LEU A 217 20.96 -1.83 24.00
CA LEU A 217 21.04 -0.51 23.36
C LEU A 217 20.23 -0.35 22.06
N ILE A 218 19.96 -1.42 21.30
CA ILE A 218 19.17 -1.35 20.04
C ILE A 218 17.75 -0.83 20.32
N ARG A 219 17.14 -1.20 21.46
CA ARG A 219 15.85 -0.63 21.91
C ARG A 219 16.00 0.85 22.29
N ARG A 220 17.01 1.20 23.11
CA ARG A 220 17.22 2.60 23.54
C ARG A 220 17.39 3.58 22.38
N GLY A 221 18.11 3.21 21.32
CA GLY A 221 18.30 4.08 20.15
C GLY A 221 16.99 4.39 19.40
N ARG A 222 16.12 3.39 19.23
CA ARG A 222 14.82 3.58 18.54
C ARG A 222 13.80 4.30 19.42
N TYR A 223 13.78 4.03 20.72
CA TYR A 223 12.96 4.80 21.65
C TYR A 223 13.33 6.29 21.70
N THR A 224 14.57 6.71 21.37
CA THR A 224 14.89 8.15 21.25
C THR A 224 14.45 8.76 19.93
N THR A 225 14.22 8.00 18.85
CA THR A 225 13.60 8.57 17.63
C THR A 225 12.12 8.80 17.89
N ALA A 226 11.39 7.75 18.29
CA ALA A 226 9.96 7.82 18.62
C ALA A 226 9.66 8.91 19.66
N ARG A 227 10.47 9.00 20.73
CA ARG A 227 10.30 10.01 21.77
C ARG A 227 10.55 11.42 21.28
N LYS A 228 11.55 11.67 20.43
CA LYS A 228 11.75 13.00 19.82
C LYS A 228 10.56 13.39 18.96
N THR A 229 10.04 12.47 18.15
CA THR A 229 8.85 12.72 17.32
C THR A 229 7.62 12.98 18.20
N HIS A 230 7.42 12.21 19.27
CA HIS A 230 6.38 12.45 20.28
C HIS A 230 6.53 13.80 21.00
N ASP A 231 7.75 14.18 21.38
CA ASP A 231 8.03 15.44 22.09
C ASP A 231 7.84 16.64 21.14
N LEU A 232 8.21 16.51 19.86
CA LEU A 232 7.92 17.49 18.80
C LEU A 232 6.42 17.58 18.51
N LEU A 233 5.71 16.45 18.41
CA LEU A 233 4.25 16.43 18.35
C LEU A 233 3.62 17.08 19.59
N THR A 234 4.15 16.85 20.78
CA THR A 234 3.66 17.50 22.02
C THR A 234 3.82 19.02 21.97
N LEU A 235 4.94 19.52 21.43
CA LEU A 235 5.17 20.95 21.24
C LEU A 235 4.24 21.51 20.15
N GLN A 236 4.15 20.84 19.01
CA GLN A 236 3.28 21.25 17.91
C GLN A 236 1.80 21.21 18.33
N THR A 237 1.23 20.08 18.76
CA THR A 237 -0.18 20.00 19.19
C THR A 237 -0.55 21.01 20.29
N ARG A 238 0.42 21.48 21.11
CA ARG A 238 0.20 22.61 22.05
C ARG A 238 0.22 23.99 21.39
N ALA A 239 1.05 24.22 20.39
CA ALA A 239 1.09 25.46 19.62
C ALA A 239 -0.07 25.58 18.61
N LEU A 240 -0.52 24.44 18.06
CA LEU A 240 -1.58 24.34 17.06
C LEU A 240 -3.00 24.48 17.66
N VAL A 241 -3.16 24.33 18.98
CA VAL A 241 -4.42 24.56 19.70
C VAL A 241 -4.41 25.97 20.30
N PRO A 242 -5.31 26.88 19.88
CA PRO A 242 -5.32 28.27 20.36
C PRO A 242 -5.49 28.39 21.88
N ALA A 243 -4.77 29.34 22.48
CA ALA A 243 -4.92 29.65 23.90
C ALA A 243 -6.36 30.12 24.20
N GLY A 244 -7.06 29.41 25.09
CA GLY A 244 -8.47 29.67 25.40
C GLY A 244 -9.47 28.91 24.54
N TYR A 245 -9.05 28.08 23.58
CA TYR A 245 -9.96 27.19 22.87
C TYR A 245 -10.64 26.23 23.88
N PRO A 246 -11.98 26.18 23.95
CA PRO A 246 -12.66 25.45 25.01
C PRO A 246 -12.42 23.94 24.89
N SER A 247 -12.30 23.26 26.03
CA SER A 247 -12.26 21.80 26.10
C SER A 247 -13.62 21.20 25.70
N SER A 248 -13.83 21.08 24.39
CA SER A 248 -15.04 20.54 23.78
C SER A 248 -15.40 19.19 24.41
N ALA A 249 -16.64 19.07 24.90
CA ALA A 249 -17.16 17.87 25.53
C ALA A 249 -17.37 16.75 24.48
N ASN A 250 -16.29 16.05 24.14
CA ASN A 250 -16.23 14.88 23.25
C ASN A 250 -17.01 14.98 21.93
N LYS A 251 -17.13 16.19 21.36
CA LYS A 251 -17.69 16.36 20.01
C LYS A 251 -16.69 15.87 18.97
N ALA A 252 -17.20 15.20 17.93
CA ALA A 252 -16.43 14.87 16.75
C ALA A 252 -15.87 16.15 16.10
N LYS A 253 -14.67 16.07 15.52
CA LYS A 253 -14.09 17.12 14.70
C LYS A 253 -14.81 17.13 13.35
N VAL A 254 -15.37 18.28 12.99
CA VAL A 254 -15.88 18.52 11.65
C VAL A 254 -14.67 18.77 10.74
N VAL A 255 -14.59 18.03 9.65
CA VAL A 255 -13.64 18.20 8.56
C VAL A 255 -14.36 18.95 7.46
N GLU A 256 -13.84 20.12 7.09
CA GLU A 256 -14.42 21.01 6.10
C GLU A 256 -13.52 21.08 4.86
N SER A 257 -14.13 21.21 3.67
CA SER A 257 -13.43 21.34 2.39
C SER A 257 -12.86 22.75 2.21
N VAL A 258 -11.61 22.86 1.78
CA VAL A 258 -10.94 24.15 1.53
C VAL A 258 -11.32 24.77 0.17
N SER A 259 -11.75 23.97 -0.82
CA SER A 259 -12.18 24.49 -2.13
C SER A 259 -13.70 24.69 -2.25
N ASN A 260 -14.52 24.07 -1.38
CA ASN A 260 -15.95 24.27 -1.34
C ASN A 260 -16.30 25.54 -0.55
N PRO A 261 -17.00 26.53 -1.13
CA PRO A 261 -17.28 27.80 -0.45
C PRO A 261 -18.23 27.70 0.77
N PHE A 262 -18.80 26.52 1.02
CA PHE A 262 -19.62 26.24 2.22
C PHE A 262 -18.95 25.26 3.19
N GLY A 263 -17.67 24.90 2.97
CA GLY A 263 -16.96 23.89 3.76
C GLY A 263 -17.47 22.45 3.59
N PHE A 264 -18.53 22.22 2.80
CA PHE A 264 -19.14 20.91 2.62
C PHE A 264 -18.32 19.98 1.72
N ILE A 265 -18.58 18.69 1.86
CA ILE A 265 -18.12 17.66 0.93
C ILE A 265 -18.51 17.99 -0.52
N SER A 266 -17.68 17.50 -1.44
CA SER A 266 -17.81 17.72 -2.88
C SER A 266 -18.05 16.39 -3.58
N LEU A 267 -18.82 16.39 -4.67
CA LEU A 267 -19.20 15.13 -5.32
C LEU A 267 -18.13 14.63 -6.29
N ILE A 268 -18.07 13.31 -6.45
CA ILE A 268 -17.50 12.66 -7.63
C ILE A 268 -18.64 12.50 -8.65
N ASP A 269 -18.35 12.62 -9.95
CA ASP A 269 -19.31 12.84 -11.05
C ASP A 269 -20.62 12.03 -10.93
N PRO A 270 -21.79 12.67 -10.74
CA PRO A 270 -22.95 12.05 -10.08
C PRO A 270 -23.81 11.18 -11.02
N TYR A 271 -23.22 10.59 -12.05
CA TYR A 271 -23.91 9.83 -13.09
C TYR A 271 -23.55 8.35 -13.16
N SER A 272 -22.53 7.94 -12.40
CA SER A 272 -22.23 6.51 -12.21
C SER A 272 -23.01 5.98 -11.01
N GLY A 273 -24.31 5.74 -11.23
CA GLY A 273 -24.99 4.69 -10.48
C GLY A 273 -24.22 3.38 -10.66
N ASN A 274 -24.22 2.52 -9.64
CA ASN A 274 -23.43 1.29 -9.61
C ASN A 274 -21.90 1.52 -9.58
N ILE A 275 -21.42 2.63 -9.01
CA ILE A 275 -20.06 2.66 -8.41
C ILE A 275 -20.10 2.95 -6.92
N PHE A 276 -19.20 2.28 -6.19
CA PHE A 276 -19.12 2.30 -4.74
C PHE A 276 -17.67 2.38 -4.29
N ASN A 277 -17.43 2.89 -3.08
CA ASN A 277 -16.11 2.96 -2.45
C ASN A 277 -15.02 3.56 -3.38
N PRO A 278 -15.16 4.83 -3.81
CA PRO A 278 -14.22 5.48 -4.71
C PRO A 278 -12.88 5.73 -4.02
N SER A 279 -11.81 5.22 -4.63
CA SER A 279 -10.42 5.58 -4.33
C SER A 279 -9.92 6.55 -5.38
N VAL A 280 -9.74 7.82 -5.00
CA VAL A 280 -9.12 8.84 -5.86
C VAL A 280 -7.63 8.99 -5.51
N LEU A 281 -6.80 9.15 -6.54
CA LEU A 281 -5.38 9.51 -6.46
C LEU A 281 -5.15 10.73 -7.35
N SER A 282 -4.73 11.86 -6.77
CA SER A 282 -4.26 13.02 -7.57
C SER A 282 -2.98 12.64 -8.30
N LEU A 283 -2.81 13.09 -9.55
CA LEU A 283 -1.55 12.99 -10.28
C LEU A 283 -0.80 14.34 -10.23
N PRO A 284 0.53 14.37 -10.42
CA PRO A 284 1.29 15.63 -10.39
C PRO A 284 0.82 16.59 -11.50
N ASP A 285 0.74 17.89 -11.21
CA ASP A 285 0.15 18.91 -12.10
C ASP A 285 0.68 18.87 -13.56
N ALA A 286 1.95 18.46 -13.73
CA ALA A 286 2.62 18.32 -15.02
C ALA A 286 2.03 17.21 -15.94
N ALA A 287 1.14 16.36 -15.43
CA ALA A 287 0.32 15.46 -16.26
C ALA A 287 -0.66 16.24 -17.16
N GLY A 288 -1.02 17.48 -16.78
CA GLY A 288 -1.96 18.36 -17.50
C GLY A 288 -3.39 18.21 -17.00
N ALA A 289 -4.20 19.27 -17.17
CA ALA A 289 -5.48 19.47 -16.48
C ALA A 289 -6.52 18.33 -16.64
N GLY A 290 -6.62 17.70 -17.81
CA GLY A 290 -7.52 16.56 -18.03
C GLY A 290 -7.11 15.27 -17.31
N TRP A 291 -5.87 15.20 -16.84
CA TRP A 291 -5.26 14.01 -16.22
C TRP A 291 -4.94 14.25 -14.74
N GLN A 292 -5.60 15.22 -14.10
CA GLN A 292 -5.24 15.65 -12.73
C GLN A 292 -5.62 14.64 -11.65
N TYR A 293 -6.65 13.83 -11.84
CA TYR A 293 -7.07 12.82 -10.86
C TYR A 293 -7.34 11.47 -11.54
N LEU A 294 -7.01 10.41 -10.82
CA LEU A 294 -7.22 9.02 -11.19
C LEU A 294 -8.27 8.42 -10.25
N LEU A 295 -9.35 7.85 -10.80
CA LEU A 295 -10.36 7.12 -10.05
C LEU A 295 -10.21 5.61 -10.27
N VAL A 296 -10.34 4.86 -9.19
CA VAL A 296 -10.86 3.48 -9.22
C VAL A 296 -11.99 3.33 -8.21
N ALA A 297 -12.97 2.49 -8.51
CA ALA A 297 -14.10 2.20 -7.63
C ALA A 297 -14.58 0.75 -7.81
N ARG A 298 -15.30 0.22 -6.82
CA ARG A 298 -16.10 -1.00 -7.03
C ARG A 298 -17.22 -0.67 -8.02
N GLY A 299 -17.40 -1.49 -9.05
CA GLY A 299 -18.43 -1.35 -10.06
C GLY A 299 -19.74 -2.05 -9.69
N GLU A 300 -20.49 -2.43 -10.71
CA GLU A 300 -21.77 -3.14 -10.57
C GLU A 300 -21.57 -4.60 -10.16
N GLU A 301 -22.33 -5.05 -9.18
CA GLU A 301 -22.45 -6.46 -8.78
C GLU A 301 -23.38 -7.19 -9.75
N LYS A 302 -22.93 -8.30 -10.34
CA LYS A 302 -23.72 -9.11 -11.29
C LYS A 302 -23.95 -10.51 -10.75
N PHE A 303 -25.11 -11.08 -11.02
CA PHE A 303 -25.49 -12.41 -10.54
C PHE A 303 -25.77 -13.34 -11.72
N GLU A 304 -25.18 -14.54 -11.71
CA GLU A 304 -25.45 -15.61 -12.66
C GLU A 304 -25.40 -16.98 -11.97
N VAL A 305 -26.06 -17.99 -12.54
CA VAL A 305 -26.08 -19.35 -11.98
C VAL A 305 -25.03 -20.21 -12.67
N ILE A 306 -23.93 -20.52 -11.96
CA ILE A 306 -22.86 -21.40 -12.46
C ILE A 306 -22.98 -22.77 -11.80
N GLN A 307 -23.15 -23.82 -12.60
CA GLN A 307 -23.24 -25.22 -12.13
C GLN A 307 -24.36 -25.47 -11.10
N GLY A 308 -25.43 -24.67 -11.14
CA GLY A 308 -26.58 -24.77 -10.21
C GLY A 308 -26.46 -23.90 -8.96
N GLU A 309 -25.44 -23.07 -8.85
CA GLU A 309 -25.20 -22.19 -7.70
C GLU A 309 -25.21 -20.71 -8.13
N ASP A 310 -25.92 -19.88 -7.38
CA ASP A 310 -25.84 -18.42 -7.52
C ASP A 310 -24.41 -17.95 -7.34
N THR A 311 -23.91 -17.15 -8.28
CA THR A 311 -22.55 -16.63 -8.31
C THR A 311 -22.59 -15.12 -8.52
N ARG A 312 -21.94 -14.39 -7.62
CA ARG A 312 -21.84 -12.94 -7.59
C ARG A 312 -20.49 -12.50 -8.16
N TRP A 313 -20.55 -11.95 -9.36
CA TRP A 313 -19.44 -11.30 -10.03
C TRP A 313 -19.30 -9.86 -9.57
N GLU A 314 -18.11 -9.53 -9.10
CA GLU A 314 -17.68 -8.22 -8.65
C GLU A 314 -16.71 -7.63 -9.67
N SER A 315 -16.66 -6.30 -9.74
CA SER A 315 -15.83 -5.60 -10.71
C SER A 315 -15.19 -4.36 -10.09
N VAL A 316 -14.03 -3.97 -10.63
CA VAL A 316 -13.42 -2.67 -10.38
C VAL A 316 -13.41 -1.91 -11.69
N VAL A 317 -13.85 -0.66 -11.62
CA VAL A 317 -13.84 0.27 -12.74
C VAL A 317 -12.85 1.40 -12.49
N GLY A 318 -12.35 2.03 -13.54
CA GLY A 318 -11.49 3.20 -13.43
C GLY A 318 -11.55 4.15 -14.64
N CYS A 319 -11.19 5.40 -14.39
CA CYS A 319 -11.13 6.50 -15.34
C CYS A 319 -10.26 7.65 -14.81
N PHE A 320 -10.00 8.65 -15.67
CA PHE A 320 -9.49 9.94 -15.25
C PHE A 320 -10.63 10.89 -14.89
N LEU A 321 -10.40 11.70 -13.86
CA LEU A 321 -11.30 12.78 -13.45
C LEU A 321 -10.61 14.15 -13.56
N LEU A 322 -11.40 15.17 -13.85
CA LEU A 322 -11.00 16.57 -13.93
C LEU A 322 -11.85 17.42 -12.96
N PRO A 323 -11.31 18.49 -12.34
CA PRO A 323 -12.08 19.33 -11.45
C PRO A 323 -12.96 20.32 -12.22
N LEU A 324 -14.27 20.26 -11.98
CA LEU A 324 -15.24 21.23 -12.48
C LEU A 324 -15.92 21.98 -11.32
N LYS A 325 -16.66 23.04 -11.67
CA LYS A 325 -17.54 23.76 -10.75
C LYS A 325 -18.95 23.80 -11.30
N ARG A 326 -19.95 23.55 -10.45
CA ARG A 326 -21.36 23.66 -10.82
C ARG A 326 -21.70 25.10 -11.19
N ALA A 327 -22.36 25.28 -12.33
CA ALA A 327 -22.85 26.59 -12.77
C ALA A 327 -23.72 27.25 -11.68
N TYR A 328 -23.64 28.59 -11.60
CA TYR A 328 -24.33 29.47 -10.63
C TYR A 328 -23.95 29.29 -9.14
N LEU A 329 -23.65 28.07 -8.68
CA LEU A 329 -23.34 27.79 -7.27
C LEU A 329 -21.84 27.77 -6.96
N GLY A 330 -20.97 27.61 -7.96
CA GLY A 330 -19.50 27.58 -7.79
C GLY A 330 -18.96 26.34 -7.06
N LEU A 331 -19.83 25.43 -6.62
CA LEU A 331 -19.50 24.19 -5.91
C LEU A 331 -18.57 23.30 -6.74
N PRO A 332 -17.40 22.91 -6.23
CA PRO A 332 -16.50 22.00 -6.94
C PRO A 332 -17.05 20.56 -6.99
N TYR A 333 -16.66 19.83 -8.02
CA TYR A 333 -16.88 18.39 -8.17
C TYR A 333 -15.84 17.78 -9.12
N LEU A 334 -15.58 16.48 -9.02
CA LEU A 334 -14.65 15.78 -9.91
C LEU A 334 -15.44 15.07 -11.04
N ALA A 335 -15.43 15.66 -12.24
CA ALA A 335 -16.11 15.15 -13.42
C ALA A 335 -15.26 14.10 -14.16
N ARG A 336 -15.87 13.18 -14.91
CA ARG A 336 -15.11 12.21 -15.73
C ARG A 336 -14.51 12.88 -16.98
N GLU A 337 -13.20 12.72 -17.19
CA GLU A 337 -12.51 13.04 -18.46
C GLU A 337 -12.58 11.85 -19.41
N SER A 338 -12.18 10.66 -18.94
CA SER A 338 -12.14 9.46 -19.78
C SER A 338 -13.40 8.61 -19.63
N GLU A 339 -13.60 7.68 -20.58
CA GLU A 339 -14.55 6.60 -20.40
C GLU A 339 -14.28 5.83 -19.10
N LEU A 340 -15.36 5.35 -18.48
CA LEU A 340 -15.32 4.52 -17.28
C LEU A 340 -15.18 3.06 -17.72
N THR A 341 -14.01 2.47 -17.49
CA THR A 341 -13.67 1.14 -18.00
C THR A 341 -13.60 0.12 -16.87
N THR A 342 -14.11 -1.09 -17.09
CA THR A 342 -13.84 -2.23 -16.20
C THR A 342 -12.39 -2.63 -16.34
N LEU A 343 -11.65 -2.65 -15.23
CA LEU A 343 -10.21 -2.94 -15.24
C LEU A 343 -9.98 -4.42 -15.50
N ASN A 344 -8.97 -4.73 -16.32
CA ASN A 344 -8.58 -6.10 -16.63
C ASN A 344 -7.81 -6.74 -15.45
N LEU A 345 -8.56 -7.18 -14.44
CA LEU A 345 -8.06 -7.86 -13.23
C LEU A 345 -8.54 -9.33 -13.26
N PRO A 346 -7.69 -10.30 -13.66
CA PRO A 346 -8.15 -11.66 -13.94
C PRO A 346 -8.59 -12.45 -12.70
N ALA A 347 -9.90 -12.54 -12.48
CA ALA A 347 -10.51 -13.37 -11.46
C ALA A 347 -10.96 -14.74 -12.01
N GLN A 348 -11.01 -15.75 -11.15
CA GLN A 348 -11.45 -17.12 -11.49
C GLN A 348 -12.27 -17.72 -10.34
N ARG A 349 -13.27 -18.54 -10.68
CA ARG A 349 -14.04 -19.32 -9.70
C ARG A 349 -13.13 -20.33 -9.01
N LYS A 350 -13.23 -20.45 -7.68
CA LYS A 350 -12.59 -21.56 -6.96
C LYS A 350 -13.24 -22.89 -7.34
N VAL A 351 -12.40 -23.84 -7.77
CA VAL A 351 -12.76 -25.26 -7.85
C VAL A 351 -13.13 -25.79 -6.47
N GLU A 352 -14.04 -26.77 -6.41
CA GLU A 352 -14.71 -27.21 -5.19
C GLU A 352 -13.77 -27.44 -4.00
N TYR A 353 -12.69 -28.22 -4.18
CA TYR A 353 -11.75 -28.57 -3.12
C TYR A 353 -10.82 -27.41 -2.66
N LEU A 354 -10.90 -26.22 -3.29
CA LEU A 354 -10.20 -25.01 -2.87
C LEU A 354 -11.14 -23.96 -2.26
N ARG A 355 -12.47 -24.17 -2.31
CA ARG A 355 -13.47 -23.33 -1.64
C ARG A 355 -13.23 -23.25 -0.14
N CYS A 356 -13.85 -22.28 0.52
CA CYS A 356 -13.78 -22.17 1.97
C CYS A 356 -15.03 -22.72 2.69
N HIS A 357 -15.98 -23.28 1.93
CA HIS A 357 -17.25 -23.84 2.40
C HIS A 357 -18.04 -22.84 3.25
N ASN A 358 -18.04 -21.58 2.80
CA ASN A 358 -18.79 -20.46 3.37
C ASN A 358 -19.74 -19.90 2.30
N PRO A 359 -21.06 -20.02 2.47
CA PRO A 359 -22.05 -19.60 1.46
C PRO A 359 -21.95 -18.14 1.00
N THR A 360 -21.43 -17.23 1.84
CA THR A 360 -21.28 -15.81 1.47
C THR A 360 -20.06 -15.55 0.57
N PHE A 361 -19.02 -16.39 0.66
CA PHE A 361 -17.75 -16.15 -0.05
C PHE A 361 -17.45 -17.14 -1.18
N ASP A 362 -18.01 -18.35 -1.17
CA ASP A 362 -17.85 -19.27 -2.31
C ASP A 362 -18.67 -18.84 -3.54
N GLN A 363 -19.68 -17.99 -3.34
CA GLN A 363 -20.41 -17.29 -4.40
C GLN A 363 -19.63 -16.10 -5.00
N PHE A 364 -18.59 -15.59 -4.32
CA PHE A 364 -17.91 -14.34 -4.69
C PHE A 364 -16.75 -14.58 -5.67
N ILE A 365 -16.82 -13.93 -6.84
CA ILE A 365 -15.74 -13.89 -7.83
C ILE A 365 -15.52 -12.45 -8.28
N GLY A 366 -14.28 -11.99 -8.30
CA GLY A 366 -13.93 -10.68 -8.88
C GLY A 366 -13.18 -9.75 -7.93
N PRO A 367 -12.62 -8.65 -8.46
CA PRO A 367 -11.99 -7.61 -7.67
C PRO A 367 -13.02 -6.73 -6.93
N GLU A 368 -12.79 -6.48 -5.64
CA GLU A 368 -13.60 -5.61 -4.78
C GLU A 368 -12.69 -4.73 -3.88
N ASP A 369 -13.20 -3.56 -3.47
CA ASP A 369 -12.56 -2.57 -2.60
C ASP A 369 -11.15 -2.14 -3.03
N PRO A 370 -11.02 -1.46 -4.18
CA PRO A 370 -9.76 -0.98 -4.69
C PRO A 370 -9.25 0.24 -3.89
N ARG A 371 -7.92 0.31 -3.68
CA ARG A 371 -7.23 1.47 -3.09
C ARG A 371 -5.97 1.79 -3.88
N LEU A 372 -5.81 3.05 -4.26
CA LEU A 372 -4.64 3.60 -4.92
C LEU A 372 -3.72 4.30 -3.92
N PHE A 373 -2.41 4.18 -4.12
CA PHE A 373 -1.40 4.99 -3.46
C PHE A 373 -0.15 5.11 -4.33
N PHE A 374 0.71 6.09 -4.04
CA PHE A 374 2.01 6.24 -4.69
C PHE A 374 3.14 5.61 -3.87
N THR A 375 4.14 5.05 -4.56
CA THR A 375 5.51 5.01 -4.03
C THR A 375 6.17 6.38 -4.17
N ASN A 376 7.28 6.64 -3.48
CA ASN A 376 7.93 7.95 -3.53
C ASN A 376 8.55 8.25 -4.91
N ASP A 377 9.09 7.24 -5.59
CA ASP A 377 9.50 7.31 -7.01
C ASP A 377 8.33 7.41 -8.01
N GLY A 378 7.08 7.36 -7.52
CA GLY A 378 5.88 7.66 -8.30
C GLY A 378 5.20 6.47 -9.00
N GLN A 379 5.44 5.23 -8.57
CA GLN A 379 4.69 4.07 -9.06
C GLN A 379 3.25 4.15 -8.50
N PRO A 380 2.21 4.19 -9.35
CA PRO A 380 0.83 4.17 -8.88
C PRO A 380 0.45 2.73 -8.55
N LEU A 381 0.41 2.39 -7.27
CA LEU A 381 0.09 1.04 -6.81
C LEU A 381 -1.40 0.92 -6.51
N LEU A 382 -2.02 -0.09 -7.12
CA LEU A 382 -3.40 -0.49 -6.90
C LEU A 382 -3.40 -1.77 -6.06
N ILE A 383 -3.93 -1.68 -4.84
CA ILE A 383 -4.37 -2.87 -4.09
C ILE A 383 -5.88 -3.05 -4.24
N TYR A 384 -6.31 -4.31 -4.26
CA TYR A 384 -7.71 -4.69 -4.25
C TYR A 384 -7.83 -6.07 -3.59
N SER A 385 -9.06 -6.52 -3.34
CA SER A 385 -9.33 -7.86 -2.81
C SER A 385 -10.08 -8.70 -3.83
N GLN A 386 -9.84 -10.01 -3.86
CA GLN A 386 -10.63 -10.96 -4.65
C GLN A 386 -10.54 -12.37 -4.05
N THR A 387 -11.18 -13.34 -4.69
CA THR A 387 -11.11 -14.75 -4.33
C THR A 387 -9.65 -15.24 -4.26
N GLY A 388 -9.22 -15.78 -3.12
CA GLY A 388 -7.81 -16.14 -2.89
C GLY A 388 -7.34 -17.36 -3.71
N ARG A 389 -6.04 -17.49 -4.01
CA ARG A 389 -5.53 -18.66 -4.74
C ARG A 389 -5.25 -19.89 -3.87
N MET A 390 -5.19 -19.73 -2.55
CA MET A 390 -4.88 -20.79 -1.59
C MET A 390 -6.14 -21.49 -1.03
N PRO A 391 -6.05 -22.76 -0.58
CA PRO A 391 -7.07 -23.38 0.26
C PRO A 391 -7.34 -22.53 1.52
N ASN A 392 -8.58 -22.56 2.05
CA ASN A 392 -8.98 -21.90 3.30
C ASN A 392 -8.76 -20.37 3.38
N VAL A 393 -8.39 -19.71 2.27
CA VAL A 393 -8.46 -18.25 2.11
C VAL A 393 -9.58 -17.96 1.12
N CYS A 394 -10.77 -17.63 1.63
CA CYS A 394 -11.89 -17.17 0.82
C CYS A 394 -11.48 -15.95 -0.02
N ARG A 395 -10.93 -14.93 0.65
CA ARG A 395 -10.62 -13.61 0.10
C ARG A 395 -9.20 -13.21 0.45
N ALA A 396 -8.40 -12.89 -0.55
CA ALA A 396 -7.03 -12.40 -0.41
C ALA A 396 -6.92 -10.97 -0.95
N LEU A 397 -5.87 -10.25 -0.55
CA LEU A 397 -5.48 -9.01 -1.21
C LEU A 397 -4.52 -9.28 -2.36
N PHE A 398 -4.58 -8.45 -3.39
CA PHE A 398 -3.68 -8.45 -4.52
C PHE A 398 -3.12 -7.04 -4.73
N ILE A 399 -1.94 -6.96 -5.33
CA ILE A 399 -1.33 -5.71 -5.78
C ILE A 399 -0.96 -5.78 -7.27
N ILE A 400 -1.15 -4.67 -7.96
CA ILE A 400 -0.72 -4.45 -9.34
C ILE A 400 -0.28 -2.99 -9.53
N ASP A 401 0.61 -2.72 -10.47
CA ASP A 401 0.89 -1.36 -10.93
C ASP A 401 -0.28 -0.88 -11.79
N ALA A 402 -0.91 0.23 -11.40
CA ALA A 402 -2.12 0.72 -12.06
C ALA A 402 -1.89 1.06 -13.55
N ARG A 403 -0.64 1.32 -13.96
CA ARG A 403 -0.27 1.52 -15.39
C ARG A 403 -0.52 0.30 -16.26
N MET A 404 -0.62 -0.89 -15.66
CA MET A 404 -0.90 -2.15 -16.38
C MET A 404 -2.37 -2.33 -16.74
N VAL A 405 -3.29 -1.63 -16.05
CA VAL A 405 -4.74 -1.85 -16.16
C VAL A 405 -5.56 -0.60 -16.44
N ILE A 406 -4.98 0.61 -16.30
CA ILE A 406 -5.67 1.88 -16.61
C ILE A 406 -5.04 2.50 -17.88
N PRO A 407 -5.75 2.54 -19.02
CA PRO A 407 -5.21 3.02 -20.29
C PRO A 407 -4.70 4.47 -20.23
N GLY A 408 -3.46 4.69 -20.65
CA GLY A 408 -2.86 6.02 -20.76
C GLY A 408 -2.26 6.60 -19.47
N LEU A 409 -2.40 5.93 -18.32
CA LEU A 409 -1.76 6.36 -17.07
C LEU A 409 -0.23 6.42 -17.17
N ASP A 410 0.37 5.52 -17.96
CA ASP A 410 1.81 5.53 -18.23
C ASP A 410 2.23 6.81 -18.97
N LYS A 411 1.45 7.27 -19.96
CA LYS A 411 1.69 8.50 -20.73
C LYS A 411 1.51 9.75 -19.87
N ALA A 412 0.52 9.75 -18.98
CA ALA A 412 0.27 10.85 -18.05
C ALA A 412 1.45 11.05 -17.07
N LEU A 413 1.92 9.96 -16.45
CA LEU A 413 3.05 10.01 -15.52
C LEU A 413 4.37 10.33 -16.23
N LYS A 414 4.63 9.74 -17.40
CA LYS A 414 5.82 10.09 -18.23
C LYS A 414 5.83 11.57 -18.62
N ARG A 415 4.69 12.14 -19.02
CA ARG A 415 4.55 13.59 -19.28
C ARG A 415 4.86 14.42 -18.02
N ALA A 416 4.43 13.94 -16.85
CA ALA A 416 4.71 14.56 -15.57
C ALA A 416 6.16 14.41 -15.07
N GLY A 417 7.01 13.64 -15.78
CA GLY A 417 8.41 13.39 -15.42
C GLY A 417 8.67 12.09 -14.65
N TYR A 418 7.66 11.25 -14.45
CA TYR A 418 7.74 10.02 -13.64
C TYR A 418 7.65 8.78 -14.54
N ASP A 419 8.76 8.05 -14.70
CA ASP A 419 8.79 6.72 -15.34
C ASP A 419 9.51 5.67 -14.46
N PRO A 420 9.07 5.46 -13.20
CA PRO A 420 9.67 4.47 -12.32
C PRO A 420 9.45 3.04 -12.83
N PRO A 421 10.35 2.09 -12.53
CA PRO A 421 10.28 0.72 -13.04
C PRO A 421 9.00 0.01 -12.58
N ILE A 422 8.31 -0.65 -13.51
CA ILE A 422 7.10 -1.43 -13.20
C ILE A 422 7.52 -2.71 -12.47
N VAL A 423 7.36 -2.74 -11.14
CA VAL A 423 7.61 -3.91 -10.30
C VAL A 423 6.46 -4.92 -10.40
N PHE A 424 5.22 -4.43 -10.31
CA PHE A 424 4.01 -5.26 -10.25
C PHE A 424 3.31 -5.34 -11.61
N ARG A 425 3.96 -5.99 -12.59
CA ARG A 425 3.45 -6.17 -13.96
C ARG A 425 2.18 -7.02 -14.04
N GLU A 426 2.02 -7.94 -13.10
CA GLU A 426 0.89 -8.86 -13.01
C GLU A 426 0.32 -8.82 -11.58
N GLN A 427 -0.95 -9.22 -11.46
CA GLN A 427 -1.65 -9.28 -10.17
C GLN A 427 -0.96 -10.25 -9.19
N THR A 428 -0.28 -9.67 -8.22
CA THR A 428 0.55 -10.35 -7.22
C THR A 428 -0.27 -10.56 -5.95
N ASP A 429 -0.50 -11.83 -5.57
CA ASP A 429 -1.22 -12.23 -4.36
C ASP A 429 -0.41 -11.81 -3.12
N LEU A 430 -1.03 -11.15 -2.14
CA LEU A 430 -0.41 -10.65 -0.91
C LEU A 430 -0.50 -11.69 0.23
N ILE A 431 0.08 -12.86 -0.02
CA ILE A 431 0.16 -13.99 0.92
C ILE A 431 1.04 -13.65 2.13
N ARG A 432 0.50 -13.85 3.34
CA ARG A 432 1.22 -13.83 4.63
C ARG A 432 1.20 -15.20 5.31
N GLU A 433 2.21 -15.49 6.12
CA GLU A 433 2.17 -16.65 7.03
C GLU A 433 0.98 -16.51 8.00
N GLY A 434 0.24 -17.60 8.21
CA GLY A 434 -0.98 -17.60 9.01
C GLY A 434 -2.13 -16.77 8.44
N ALA A 435 -2.22 -16.60 7.12
CA ALA A 435 -3.42 -16.10 6.44
C ALA A 435 -4.61 -17.05 6.67
N THR A 436 -5.80 -16.51 6.93
CA THR A 436 -6.98 -17.31 7.34
C THR A 436 -8.27 -16.65 6.89
N ASN A 437 -9.11 -17.37 6.14
CA ASN A 437 -10.43 -16.98 5.67
C ASN A 437 -10.48 -15.67 4.84
N ILE A 438 -10.33 -14.50 5.46
CA ILE A 438 -10.64 -13.20 4.85
C ILE A 438 -9.52 -12.19 5.15
N GLU A 439 -8.73 -11.84 4.14
CA GLU A 439 -7.85 -10.67 4.17
C GLU A 439 -8.56 -9.48 3.49
N LYS A 440 -8.79 -8.39 4.24
CA LYS A 440 -9.45 -7.16 3.75
C LYS A 440 -8.90 -5.94 4.49
N ASN A 441 -9.03 -4.75 3.90
CA ASN A 441 -8.80 -3.45 4.55
C ASN A 441 -7.38 -3.20 5.11
N TRP A 442 -6.34 -3.80 4.52
CA TRP A 442 -4.96 -3.43 4.86
C TRP A 442 -4.61 -2.02 4.33
N ALA A 443 -3.59 -1.39 4.90
CA ALA A 443 -3.00 -0.16 4.38
C ALA A 443 -1.61 -0.44 3.76
N GLY A 444 -1.40 -0.03 2.51
CA GLY A 444 -0.05 0.13 1.96
C GLY A 444 0.64 1.34 2.59
N MET A 445 1.94 1.21 2.87
CA MET A 445 2.76 2.29 3.45
C MET A 445 4.23 2.18 3.02
N LEU A 446 4.97 3.27 3.16
CA LEU A 446 6.40 3.36 2.84
C LEU A 446 7.22 3.64 4.10
N GLY A 447 8.34 2.94 4.26
CA GLY A 447 9.27 3.17 5.38
C GLY A 447 10.14 4.42 5.24
N GLU A 448 11.08 4.57 6.19
CA GLU A 448 12.13 5.61 6.14
C GLU A 448 13.07 5.46 4.93
N ASN A 449 13.26 4.24 4.40
CA ASN A 449 14.08 3.95 3.22
C ASN A 449 13.23 3.62 1.96
N ASP A 450 11.99 4.12 1.90
CA ASP A 450 11.01 3.88 0.82
C ASP A 450 10.65 2.41 0.56
N GLU A 451 11.04 1.52 1.47
CA GLU A 451 10.64 0.12 1.50
C GLU A 451 9.11 -0.01 1.60
N LEU A 452 8.51 -0.84 0.75
CA LEU A 452 7.06 -1.11 0.77
C LEU A 452 6.68 -2.06 1.92
N PHE A 453 5.70 -1.65 2.72
CA PHE A 453 5.08 -2.45 3.77
C PHE A 453 3.55 -2.43 3.65
N PHE A 454 2.92 -3.41 4.30
CA PHE A 454 1.48 -3.44 4.52
C PHE A 454 1.18 -3.53 6.02
N HIS A 455 0.35 -2.62 6.51
CA HIS A 455 -0.20 -2.67 7.86
C HIS A 455 -1.50 -3.47 7.82
N VAL A 456 -1.47 -4.67 8.39
CA VAL A 456 -2.46 -5.75 8.24
C VAL A 456 -3.52 -5.70 9.34
N SER A 457 -3.10 -5.58 10.61
CA SER A 457 -4.00 -5.43 11.76
C SER A 457 -3.57 -4.27 12.64
N LEU A 458 -4.54 -3.57 13.22
CA LEU A 458 -4.34 -2.45 14.15
C LEU A 458 -4.10 -2.92 15.59
N VAL A 459 -4.76 -4.00 16.01
CA VAL A 459 -4.66 -4.59 17.36
C VAL A 459 -4.71 -6.12 17.24
N PRO A 460 -3.62 -6.85 17.56
CA PRO A 460 -2.25 -6.36 17.74
C PRO A 460 -1.72 -5.67 16.48
N GLN A 461 -0.67 -4.84 16.62
CA GLN A 461 -0.10 -4.09 15.51
C GLN A 461 0.70 -5.00 14.56
N GLN A 462 0.06 -5.52 13.51
CA GLN A 462 0.70 -6.40 12.53
C GLN A 462 1.09 -5.62 11.28
N ILE A 463 2.41 -5.57 11.03
CA ILE A 463 3.02 -4.94 9.85
C ILE A 463 3.91 -5.98 9.16
N TYR A 464 3.77 -6.08 7.85
CA TYR A 464 4.56 -6.99 7.01
C TYR A 464 5.34 -6.18 5.96
N LYS A 465 6.61 -6.53 5.74
CA LYS A 465 7.41 -6.00 4.65
C LYS A 465 7.11 -6.78 3.37
N TYR A 466 6.94 -6.09 2.24
CA TYR A 466 6.96 -6.74 0.93
C TYR A 466 8.38 -7.22 0.59
N VAL A 467 8.52 -8.50 0.24
CA VAL A 467 9.80 -9.09 -0.14
C VAL A 467 9.61 -9.83 -1.47
N PRO A 468 10.26 -9.38 -2.57
CA PRO A 468 10.19 -10.07 -3.85
C PRO A 468 10.46 -11.57 -3.74
N ASN A 469 9.64 -12.38 -4.40
CA ASN A 469 9.66 -13.85 -4.40
C ASN A 469 9.36 -14.55 -3.04
N LEU A 470 9.19 -13.81 -1.94
CA LEU A 470 8.74 -14.32 -0.63
C LEU A 470 7.41 -13.70 -0.18
N THR A 471 6.85 -12.82 -1.01
CA THR A 471 5.60 -12.09 -0.81
C THR A 471 5.62 -11.17 0.41
N LEU A 472 5.39 -11.68 1.62
CA LEU A 472 5.32 -10.89 2.85
C LEU A 472 6.10 -11.51 4.00
N ARG A 473 6.90 -10.69 4.69
CA ARG A 473 7.62 -11.08 5.92
C ARG A 473 7.16 -10.22 7.10
N PRO A 474 6.74 -10.78 8.25
CA PRO A 474 6.36 -9.98 9.42
C PRO A 474 7.54 -9.13 9.91
N LEU A 475 7.23 -7.91 10.37
CA LEU A 475 8.23 -6.99 10.93
C LEU A 475 8.54 -7.31 12.39
N ASP A 476 7.49 -7.57 13.18
CA ASP A 476 7.57 -8.06 14.56
C ASP A 476 6.62 -9.25 14.72
N PRO A 477 7.12 -10.48 14.97
CA PRO A 477 6.29 -11.65 15.20
C PRO A 477 5.63 -11.66 16.60
N LEU A 478 6.03 -10.77 17.51
CA LEU A 478 5.53 -10.66 18.88
C LEU A 478 4.91 -9.27 19.16
N ALA A 479 4.22 -8.74 18.13
CA ALA A 479 3.53 -7.46 18.19
C ALA A 479 2.63 -7.33 19.44
N PRO A 480 2.64 -6.18 20.15
CA PRO A 480 1.89 -6.01 21.37
C PRO A 480 0.38 -6.03 21.12
N SER A 481 -0.34 -6.78 21.96
CA SER A 481 -1.82 -6.87 21.98
C SER A 481 -2.50 -5.65 22.61
N HIS A 482 -1.74 -4.80 23.29
CA HIS A 482 -2.22 -3.56 23.90
C HIS A 482 -1.46 -2.37 23.31
N ASN A 483 -2.19 -1.35 22.87
CA ASN A 483 -1.64 -0.12 22.27
C ASN A 483 -2.60 1.07 22.46
N CYS A 484 -2.32 2.18 21.81
CA CYS A 484 -3.09 3.41 21.90
C CYS A 484 -4.59 3.25 21.61
N LEU A 485 -4.97 2.34 20.70
CA LEU A 485 -6.37 2.08 20.35
C LEU A 485 -7.09 1.26 21.42
N THR A 486 -6.40 0.34 22.10
CA THR A 486 -6.98 -0.38 23.25
C THR A 486 -7.17 0.52 24.47
N GLU A 487 -6.32 1.53 24.65
CA GLU A 487 -6.52 2.56 25.68
C GLU A 487 -7.69 3.50 25.34
N LEU A 488 -7.82 3.90 24.08
CA LEU A 488 -8.88 4.81 23.60
C LEU A 488 -10.28 4.16 23.67
N LEU A 489 -10.39 2.87 23.32
CA LEU A 489 -11.66 2.17 23.19
C LEU A 489 -12.04 1.35 24.43
N GLY A 490 -11.05 0.93 25.23
CA GLY A 490 -11.26 0.27 26.52
C GLY A 490 -12.27 -0.89 26.44
N PRO A 491 -13.40 -0.84 27.18
CA PRO A 491 -14.43 -1.90 27.14
C PRO A 491 -15.01 -2.19 25.75
N ASP A 492 -15.16 -1.18 24.90
CA ASP A 492 -15.79 -1.32 23.58
C ASP A 492 -14.89 -2.06 22.56
N MET A 493 -13.62 -2.34 22.88
CA MET A 493 -12.76 -3.27 22.12
C MET A 493 -13.40 -4.64 21.87
N ASN A 494 -14.34 -5.07 22.72
CA ASN A 494 -15.07 -6.34 22.58
C ASN A 494 -16.32 -6.24 21.69
N ARG A 495 -16.59 -5.05 21.10
CA ARG A 495 -17.85 -4.69 20.43
C ARG A 495 -17.65 -4.00 19.07
N VAL A 496 -16.39 -3.84 18.65
CA VAL A 496 -15.99 -3.12 17.43
C VAL A 496 -14.99 -3.92 16.60
N HIS A 497 -14.99 -3.70 15.30
CA HIS A 497 -13.95 -4.18 14.40
C HIS A 497 -13.09 -3.00 13.90
N LEU A 498 -11.78 -3.11 14.11
CA LEU A 498 -10.79 -2.10 13.70
C LEU A 498 -10.21 -2.46 12.34
N HIS A 499 -10.20 -1.50 11.41
CA HIS A 499 -9.52 -1.67 10.13
C HIS A 499 -9.02 -0.33 9.56
N HIS A 500 -8.01 -0.37 8.69
CA HIS A 500 -7.59 0.83 7.97
C HIS A 500 -8.63 1.22 6.93
N ALA A 501 -8.97 2.50 6.89
CA ALA A 501 -9.82 3.07 5.86
C ALA A 501 -9.00 3.43 4.61
N THR A 502 -7.79 3.98 4.81
CA THR A 502 -6.93 4.49 3.74
C THR A 502 -5.56 3.79 3.72
N PRO A 503 -4.78 3.93 2.63
CA PRO A 503 -3.32 3.81 2.68
C PRO A 503 -2.72 4.83 3.68
N LEU A 504 -1.45 4.65 4.06
CA LEU A 504 -0.73 5.62 4.90
C LEU A 504 0.19 6.50 4.04
N ILE A 505 0.21 7.79 4.38
CA ILE A 505 1.01 8.82 3.69
C ILE A 505 1.94 9.54 4.69
N ARG A 506 3.04 10.15 4.22
CA ARG A 506 4.02 10.84 5.10
C ARG A 506 3.75 12.33 5.21
N ALA A 507 3.70 12.88 6.42
CA ALA A 507 3.67 14.32 6.67
C ALA A 507 4.87 14.78 7.51
N THR A 508 5.55 15.84 7.08
CA THR A 508 6.46 16.61 7.92
C THR A 508 5.68 17.63 8.76
N MET A 509 5.92 17.66 10.07
CA MET A 509 5.22 18.45 11.08
C MET A 509 5.70 19.91 11.15
N CYS A 510 5.83 20.56 10.00
CA CYS A 510 6.03 22.01 9.82
C CYS A 510 5.39 22.43 8.49
N LYS A 511 5.32 23.74 8.18
CA LYS A 511 4.96 24.17 6.82
C LYS A 511 6.15 24.07 5.86
N ARG A 512 5.89 24.03 4.56
CA ARG A 512 6.89 23.96 3.49
C ARG A 512 7.89 25.11 3.61
N GLY A 513 9.16 24.78 3.87
CA GLY A 513 10.25 25.74 4.04
C GLY A 513 10.46 26.28 5.47
N GLU A 514 9.58 25.98 6.43
CA GLU A 514 9.82 26.29 7.86
C GLU A 514 10.85 25.34 8.50
N CYS A 515 10.99 24.12 7.97
CA CYS A 515 11.95 23.13 8.45
C CYS A 515 12.47 22.21 7.34
N VAL A 516 13.58 21.50 7.63
CA VAL A 516 14.11 20.43 6.78
C VAL A 516 13.49 19.10 7.24
N PRO A 517 12.84 18.31 6.36
CA PRO A 517 12.30 17.00 6.70
C PRO A 517 13.36 16.02 7.26
N ASP A 518 13.05 15.38 8.37
CA ASP A 518 13.82 14.27 8.94
C ASP A 518 12.89 13.24 9.63
N VAL A 519 13.48 12.16 10.15
CA VAL A 519 12.75 11.10 10.87
C VAL A 519 12.26 11.50 12.28
N HIS A 520 12.55 12.72 12.75
CA HIS A 520 12.11 13.26 14.02
C HIS A 520 10.94 14.25 13.86
N ASN A 521 10.81 14.89 12.70
CA ASN A 521 9.69 15.77 12.37
C ASN A 521 8.70 15.16 11.36
N THR A 522 8.96 13.97 10.79
CA THR A 522 8.05 13.27 9.88
C THR A 522 7.28 12.14 10.57
N VAL A 523 5.98 12.05 10.28
CA VAL A 523 5.09 10.96 10.72
C VAL A 523 4.49 10.23 9.52
N LEU A 524 4.15 8.95 9.70
CA LEU A 524 3.16 8.27 8.87
C LEU A 524 1.77 8.55 9.44
N PHE A 525 0.77 8.82 8.59
CA PHE A 525 -0.62 8.96 9.03
C PHE A 525 -1.63 8.45 8.01
N GLY A 526 -2.84 8.18 8.48
CA GLY A 526 -3.97 7.71 7.68
C GLY A 526 -5.23 7.64 8.53
N ILE A 527 -6.37 7.33 7.90
CA ILE A 527 -7.64 7.18 8.61
C ILE A 527 -7.92 5.71 8.89
N ILE A 528 -8.34 5.42 10.12
CA ILE A 528 -8.90 4.12 10.52
C ILE A 528 -10.41 4.21 10.67
N HIS A 529 -11.08 3.07 10.52
CA HIS A 529 -12.45 2.89 10.96
C HIS A 529 -12.52 2.07 12.25
N VAL A 530 -13.27 2.58 13.22
CA VAL A 530 -13.85 1.80 14.32
C VAL A 530 -15.27 1.44 13.90
N LYS A 531 -15.47 0.20 13.45
CA LYS A 531 -16.77 -0.28 12.95
C LYS A 531 -17.57 -0.89 14.08
N TYR A 532 -18.68 -0.26 14.42
CA TYR A 532 -19.67 -0.77 15.36
C TYR A 532 -20.68 -1.67 14.63
N HIS A 533 -21.05 -2.78 15.25
CA HIS A 533 -22.00 -3.79 14.72
C HIS A 533 -23.35 -3.89 15.49
N PRO A 534 -24.00 -2.80 15.95
CA PRO A 534 -25.34 -2.88 16.54
C PRO A 534 -26.39 -3.10 15.43
N LEU A 535 -26.67 -4.35 15.08
CA LEU A 535 -27.76 -4.69 14.16
C LEU A 535 -29.05 -3.99 14.61
N PRO A 536 -29.77 -3.28 13.70
CA PRO A 536 -29.66 -3.35 12.24
C PRO A 536 -28.77 -2.29 11.57
N TYR A 537 -27.98 -1.49 12.30
CA TYR A 537 -27.24 -0.34 11.76
C TYR A 537 -25.72 -0.52 11.83
N LEU A 538 -25.04 -0.45 10.68
CA LEU A 538 -23.58 -0.36 10.63
C LEU A 538 -23.15 1.10 10.81
N HIS A 539 -22.28 1.37 11.78
CA HIS A 539 -21.74 2.70 12.01
C HIS A 539 -20.20 2.67 12.02
N TYR A 540 -19.60 3.57 11.25
CA TYR A 540 -18.14 3.71 11.10
C TYR A 540 -17.70 5.01 11.76
N VAL A 541 -17.05 4.93 12.93
CA VAL A 541 -16.37 6.08 13.52
C VAL A 541 -14.98 6.18 12.89
N ARG A 542 -14.62 7.36 12.37
CA ARG A 542 -13.34 7.61 11.70
C ARG A 542 -12.38 8.31 12.65
N HIS A 543 -11.11 7.93 12.64
CA HIS A 543 -10.03 8.64 13.36
C HIS A 543 -8.81 8.77 12.44
N VAL A 544 -8.12 9.92 12.45
CA VAL A 544 -6.74 10.00 11.98
C VAL A 544 -5.85 9.36 13.04
N VAL A 545 -4.93 8.52 12.62
CA VAL A 545 -3.89 7.94 13.49
C VAL A 545 -2.52 8.33 12.94
N THR A 546 -1.57 8.60 13.83
CA THR A 546 -0.17 8.82 13.45
C THR A 546 0.74 7.74 14.02
N TRP A 547 1.75 7.37 13.24
CA TRP A 547 2.80 6.42 13.56
C TRP A 547 4.18 7.03 13.28
N ASN A 548 5.19 6.56 14.01
CA ASN A 548 6.59 6.85 13.72
C ASN A 548 6.95 6.35 12.31
N VAL A 549 7.68 7.15 11.52
CA VAL A 549 8.16 6.76 10.17
C VAL A 549 9.30 5.71 10.20
N THR A 550 9.87 5.46 11.39
CA THR A 550 10.98 4.52 11.61
C THR A 550 10.52 3.22 12.27
N SER A 551 11.15 2.09 11.92
CA SER A 551 10.80 0.77 12.45
C SER A 551 10.98 0.69 13.98
N PRO A 552 9.98 0.23 14.77
CA PRO A 552 8.86 -0.65 14.36
C PRO A 552 7.54 0.05 14.03
N TYR A 553 7.55 1.35 13.70
CA TYR A 553 6.36 2.16 13.38
C TYR A 553 5.39 2.27 14.57
N GLU A 554 5.90 2.70 15.73
CA GLU A 554 5.11 2.83 16.96
C GLU A 554 3.99 3.87 16.80
N TYR A 555 2.79 3.60 17.32
CA TYR A 555 1.70 4.58 17.45
C TYR A 555 2.17 5.81 18.22
N LEU A 556 1.96 7.01 17.66
CA LEU A 556 2.30 8.28 18.28
C LEU A 556 1.05 9.03 18.79
N SER A 557 -0.03 9.06 17.99
CA SER A 557 -1.25 9.78 18.36
C SER A 557 -2.51 9.28 17.64
N VAL A 558 -3.68 9.64 18.18
CA VAL A 558 -5.01 9.38 17.58
C VAL A 558 -5.90 10.63 17.72
N SER A 559 -6.59 11.02 16.65
CA SER A 559 -7.49 12.18 16.64
C SER A 559 -8.75 11.97 17.48
N LYS A 560 -9.48 13.06 17.78
CA LYS A 560 -10.93 12.98 18.03
C LYS A 560 -11.65 12.29 16.85
N PRO A 561 -12.84 11.69 17.08
CA PRO A 561 -13.68 11.18 15.99
C PRO A 561 -13.89 12.22 14.88
N LEU A 562 -13.91 11.81 13.61
CA LEU A 562 -14.08 12.71 12.45
C LEU A 562 -15.48 12.62 11.85
N THR A 563 -16.03 13.75 11.42
CA THR A 563 -17.22 13.83 10.53
C THR A 563 -16.91 14.77 9.37
N TYR A 564 -17.30 14.41 8.14
CA TYR A 564 -17.13 15.30 6.99
C TYR A 564 -18.34 16.24 6.88
N SER A 565 -18.11 17.54 6.70
CA SER A 565 -19.18 18.55 6.71
C SER A 565 -20.15 18.34 5.55
N GLY A 566 -21.46 18.34 5.82
CA GLY A 566 -22.48 17.97 4.84
C GLY A 566 -22.74 16.46 4.69
N THR A 567 -22.09 15.58 5.46
CA THR A 567 -22.51 14.16 5.59
C THR A 567 -23.50 13.95 6.73
N ASN A 568 -24.49 13.09 6.51
CA ASN A 568 -25.40 12.59 7.52
C ASN A 568 -24.78 11.37 8.23
N GLN A 569 -24.79 11.36 9.57
CA GLN A 569 -24.15 10.28 10.36
C GLN A 569 -25.02 9.03 10.54
N ALA A 570 -26.27 9.05 10.07
CA ALA A 570 -27.08 7.84 9.93
C ALA A 570 -26.71 7.00 8.71
N ASP A 571 -26.07 7.61 7.69
CA ASP A 571 -25.58 6.90 6.51
C ASP A 571 -24.19 6.30 6.80
N PRO A 572 -23.90 5.04 6.42
CA PRO A 572 -22.56 4.49 6.55
C PRO A 572 -21.61 5.18 5.57
N ILE A 573 -20.75 6.05 6.10
CA ILE A 573 -19.68 6.71 5.33
C ILE A 573 -18.41 5.86 5.40
N PHE A 574 -18.01 5.27 4.27
CA PHE A 574 -16.84 4.40 4.15
C PHE A 574 -15.68 5.13 3.48
N THR A 575 -14.67 5.53 4.24
CA THR A 575 -13.46 6.20 3.71
C THR A 575 -12.52 5.19 3.04
N VAL A 576 -11.90 5.55 1.91
CA VAL A 576 -11.21 4.60 1.02
C VAL A 576 -9.78 5.01 0.68
N SER A 577 -9.53 6.28 0.34
CA SER A 577 -8.18 6.77 0.04
C SER A 577 -7.90 8.14 0.66
N MET A 578 -6.61 8.41 0.79
CA MET A 578 -6.01 9.70 1.10
C MET A 578 -4.85 9.90 0.13
N ALA A 579 -4.76 11.09 -0.47
CA ALA A 579 -3.67 11.48 -1.35
C ALA A 579 -3.34 12.97 -1.16
N TRP A 580 -2.10 13.36 -1.40
CA TRP A 580 -1.76 14.78 -1.53
C TRP A 580 -2.46 15.37 -2.75
N GLN A 581 -3.05 16.58 -2.64
CA GLN A 581 -3.83 17.16 -3.73
C GLN A 581 -2.95 17.60 -4.92
N SER A 582 -1.76 18.15 -4.62
CA SER A 582 -0.71 18.48 -5.60
C SER A 582 0.56 17.70 -5.25
N PRO A 583 0.63 16.39 -5.55
CA PRO A 583 1.75 15.54 -5.17
C PRO A 583 2.99 15.92 -6.01
N SER A 584 4.15 16.06 -5.36
CA SER A 584 5.32 16.63 -6.03
C SER A 584 6.63 16.23 -5.37
N ASP A 585 7.59 15.72 -6.15
CA ASP A 585 8.97 15.50 -5.69
C ASP A 585 9.81 16.80 -5.56
N ARG A 586 9.14 17.95 -5.41
CA ARG A 586 9.81 19.16 -4.94
C ARG A 586 10.42 18.86 -3.56
N HIS A 587 11.73 19.07 -3.46
CA HIS A 587 12.59 18.73 -2.32
C HIS A 587 13.04 17.25 -2.19
N GLY A 588 12.77 16.36 -3.15
CA GLY A 588 13.32 14.99 -3.14
C GLY A 588 12.70 14.07 -2.09
N LEU A 589 11.40 14.22 -1.83
CA LEU A 589 10.63 13.51 -0.79
C LEU A 589 9.65 12.47 -1.36
N GLY A 590 9.43 12.50 -2.68
CA GLY A 590 8.50 11.66 -3.42
C GLY A 590 7.03 12.06 -3.36
N LEU A 591 6.23 11.42 -4.23
CA LEU A 591 4.79 11.73 -4.39
C LEU A 591 3.90 11.36 -3.19
N ASN A 592 4.44 10.65 -2.19
CA ASN A 592 3.71 10.23 -0.99
C ASN A 592 4.16 10.99 0.28
N HIS A 593 4.71 12.20 0.13
CA HIS A 593 5.19 13.04 1.22
C HIS A 593 4.70 14.50 1.09
N GLY A 594 4.16 15.06 2.17
CA GLY A 594 3.72 16.46 2.25
C GLY A 594 4.07 17.15 3.58
N PHE A 595 3.59 18.38 3.73
CA PHE A 595 3.78 19.29 4.86
C PHE A 595 2.42 19.70 5.46
N LEU A 596 2.42 20.41 6.59
CA LEU A 596 1.17 20.81 7.27
C LEU A 596 0.30 21.78 6.46
N ASP A 597 0.91 22.58 5.58
CA ASP A 597 0.26 23.53 4.67
C ASP A 597 -0.18 22.91 3.33
N ASP A 598 0.15 21.65 3.07
CA ASP A 598 -0.37 20.93 1.90
C ASP A 598 -1.80 20.40 2.16
N THR A 599 -2.62 20.40 1.12
CA THR A 599 -3.98 19.84 1.15
C THR A 599 -3.96 18.34 0.88
N VAL A 600 -4.72 17.58 1.68
CA VAL A 600 -5.02 16.16 1.51
C VAL A 600 -6.40 16.00 0.89
N LEU A 601 -6.46 15.27 -0.23
CA LEU A 601 -7.69 14.78 -0.83
C LEU A 601 -8.12 13.47 -0.15
N ILE A 602 -9.35 13.39 0.33
CA ILE A 602 -9.95 12.21 0.96
C ILE A 602 -11.19 11.80 0.16
N SER A 603 -11.29 10.56 -0.33
CA SER A 603 -12.49 10.05 -1.00
C SER A 603 -13.16 8.91 -0.24
N PHE A 604 -14.49 8.85 -0.33
CA PHE A 604 -15.33 7.97 0.46
C PHE A 604 -16.66 7.62 -0.23
N GLY A 605 -17.17 6.44 0.07
CA GLY A 605 -18.53 6.02 -0.25
C GLY A 605 -19.54 6.56 0.77
N VAL A 606 -20.77 6.80 0.33
CA VAL A 606 -21.89 7.30 1.13
C VAL A 606 -23.06 6.34 0.98
N GLY A 607 -23.40 5.60 2.04
CA GLY A 607 -24.64 4.82 2.13
C GLY A 607 -24.80 3.68 1.11
N ASP A 608 -23.74 3.29 0.43
CA ASP A 608 -23.76 2.43 -0.76
C ASP A 608 -24.71 2.94 -1.87
N TYR A 609 -24.89 4.27 -1.97
CA TYR A 609 -25.63 4.93 -3.05
C TYR A 609 -24.91 6.18 -3.64
N GLY A 610 -23.83 6.67 -3.01
CA GLY A 610 -23.15 7.88 -3.42
C GLY A 610 -21.62 7.82 -3.28
N SER A 611 -20.95 8.66 -4.07
CA SER A 611 -19.48 8.81 -4.10
C SER A 611 -19.09 10.28 -3.95
N ALA A 612 -18.21 10.58 -2.99
CA ALA A 612 -17.84 11.95 -2.66
C ALA A 612 -16.38 12.06 -2.17
N TYR A 613 -15.90 13.30 -2.06
CA TYR A 613 -14.59 13.65 -1.55
C TYR A 613 -14.63 14.90 -0.66
N THR A 614 -13.55 15.11 0.09
CA THR A 614 -13.23 16.40 0.72
C THR A 614 -11.72 16.65 0.63
N ASP A 615 -11.35 17.90 0.47
CA ASP A 615 -9.97 18.39 0.38
C ASP A 615 -9.70 19.29 1.60
N VAL A 616 -8.74 18.92 2.44
CA VAL A 616 -8.52 19.54 3.77
C VAL A 616 -7.02 19.68 4.06
N LEU A 617 -6.60 20.74 4.77
CA LEU A 617 -5.19 20.90 5.14
C LEU A 617 -4.71 19.75 6.04
N ALA A 618 -3.47 19.30 5.84
CA ALA A 618 -2.85 18.33 6.75
C ALA A 618 -2.77 18.87 8.20
N TYR A 619 -2.61 20.19 8.37
CA TYR A 619 -2.76 20.89 9.65
C TYR A 619 -4.05 20.51 10.38
N ASP A 620 -5.19 20.54 9.69
CA ASP A 620 -6.51 20.31 10.30
C ASP A 620 -6.76 18.82 10.60
N LEU A 621 -6.18 17.91 9.80
CA LEU A 621 -6.19 16.47 10.09
C LEU A 621 -5.28 16.07 11.27
N LEU A 622 -4.17 16.78 11.46
CA LEU A 622 -3.14 16.47 12.45
C LEU A 622 -3.26 17.27 13.77
N THR A 623 -4.30 18.09 13.89
CA THR A 623 -4.70 18.80 15.11
C THR A 623 -5.81 18.05 15.87
N ASP A 624 -5.94 18.33 17.18
CA ASP A 624 -6.85 17.64 18.12
C ASP A 624 -6.54 16.14 18.37
N HIS A 625 -5.26 15.78 18.36
CA HIS A 625 -4.80 14.43 18.67
C HIS A 625 -4.55 14.21 20.17
N GLN A 626 -5.03 13.08 20.70
CA GLN A 626 -4.54 12.50 21.94
C GLN A 626 -3.25 11.73 21.64
N LEU A 627 -2.17 12.10 22.33
CA LEU A 627 -0.89 11.40 22.24
C LEU A 627 -0.94 10.07 23.01
N CYS A 628 -0.27 9.06 22.47
CA CYS A 628 -0.31 7.69 22.96
C CYS A 628 0.59 7.48 24.18
N ALA A 629 0.08 6.89 25.25
CA ALA A 629 0.91 6.53 26.39
C ALA A 629 1.88 5.41 26.00
N GLY A 630 3.16 5.58 26.32
CA GLY A 630 4.19 4.56 26.07
C GLY A 630 5.54 5.11 25.60
N VAL A 631 5.55 6.21 24.83
CA VAL A 631 6.77 6.77 24.18
C VAL A 631 7.77 7.42 25.16
N GLY A 632 7.67 7.14 26.46
CA GLY A 632 8.53 7.72 27.49
C GLY A 632 8.12 7.47 28.95
N GLY A 633 7.06 6.69 29.21
CA GLY A 633 6.62 6.34 30.58
C GLY A 633 5.78 7.40 31.32
N THR A 634 5.44 8.52 30.68
CA THR A 634 4.58 9.56 31.25
C THR A 634 3.20 9.55 30.61
N SER A 635 2.18 9.15 31.36
CA SER A 635 0.78 9.45 31.02
C SER A 635 0.57 10.96 30.98
N LEU A 636 0.08 11.48 29.86
CA LEU A 636 -0.31 12.90 29.75
C LEU A 636 -1.57 13.24 30.57
N TRP A 637 -2.37 12.22 30.91
CA TRP A 637 -3.27 12.30 32.05
C TRP A 637 -2.47 12.12 33.34
N GLY A 638 -1.96 13.23 33.86
CA GLY A 638 -1.51 13.29 35.25
C GLY A 638 -2.68 12.91 36.15
N ARG A 639 -2.55 11.83 36.94
CA ARG A 639 -3.53 11.48 37.97
C ARG A 639 -3.77 12.72 38.84
N ARG A 640 -4.96 13.32 38.76
CA ARG A 640 -5.48 14.14 39.85
C ARG A 640 -5.50 13.24 41.07
N ARG A 641 -4.52 13.38 41.97
CA ARG A 641 -4.66 12.90 43.34
C ARG A 641 -5.88 13.59 43.90
N SER A 642 -6.92 12.83 44.18
CA SER A 642 -8.04 13.29 44.99
C SER A 642 -7.49 13.57 46.39
N ASN A 643 -7.16 14.84 46.67
CA ASN A 643 -6.83 15.31 48.01
C ASN A 643 -8.10 15.36 48.86
N THR A 644 -8.72 14.20 49.07
CA THR A 644 -9.65 13.93 50.16
C THR A 644 -8.82 13.37 51.30
N SER A 645 -8.14 14.25 52.03
CA SER A 645 -7.66 13.88 53.37
C SER A 645 -8.87 13.55 54.24
N PRO A 646 -8.89 12.42 54.97
CA PRO A 646 -9.91 12.18 55.97
C PRO A 646 -9.76 13.18 57.12
N ALA A 647 -10.89 13.52 57.73
CA ALA A 647 -10.98 13.98 59.12
C ALA A 647 -11.44 12.80 59.98
#